data_AF-A0A7J3ZJL5-F1
#
_entry.id   AF-A0A7J3ZJL5-F1
#
_cell.length_a   1.000
_cell.length_b   1.000
_cell.length_c   1.000
_cell.angle_alpha   90.00
_cell.angle_beta   90.00
_cell.angle_gamma   90.00
#
_symmetry.space_group_name_H-M   'P 1'
#
loop_
_entity.id
_entity.type
_entity.pdbx_description
1 polymer ?
#
loop_
_entity_poly.entity_id
_entity_poly.type
_entity_poly.pdbx_seq_one_letter_code
_entity_poly.pdbx_strand_id
1 'polypeptide(L)'
;MSGGLEGGRHRATRGISGIVAMVFMSLILLFFFTGVYYVTGVYSRVQQAQHARMLEVSRVSELVSSVRGEWWYNASTNLLVVSLSNYYSEAVSIPGLVVIMPDGSFFKVALNATLSPGESRGFSFILTGQPATVVAGVVSGERLSAKVSLPQRAVEFVAPPFPPGAIHYWERAELSSIYPSPTLTWLGDAEVQREAERIGMPSTIIVERGSLESGGAGDLAFLDGSAVSIRSADESAIHRVNSTLIVFDGFETNPLVDGRLVGVSGSWSWTAGIVRETSTASAPPSDEHIAYINIQAYNVTSLPQELYVVTLLMPENNRDYHGAVFMTGPSNSEPFVELTINPRSDTVSIRSFDGDDWHRLCSSGGYNFRTNVWYAVMARFSRTSQAHSNFSILAMDEQGGPLLSCSATADLGPAYIGLANYLYARTRFDTIYVSNATDPRYVYMLNSPQEYDVVIETESATFTGYYDSSIEGHKVPLFPNPQRLELVLENASLRVYSGNALVAEYTGTVKGGDYYYLSVGGALLVVEGTLDTSGLRHASEVIATLSVASNRTSTLISVYLYDWTLDSYSLIAQGTGSILANVSLADWTLDEAFSPNGTFRIKVEALDGAPFAIASDALNLMVRGFAAAVTTVLLVGYEQSIDVYEIRPTGSIPSLTYLYTVTTMPPVTLGVDADFTYSSGYLYVAHGGSGIYRTPISPTPSWERVNTECKGSAGRMLILENVDYAGSPALLFAQGRSYCVVDGASGTTIVRGSLPTGLGVENPYNNYLASARSGSTVYVSGINTTNSAPILLEYSADTNTWRAFGQLSVTKVVGMAYSPDVLWIAAENGPLYGINAATGDLMAYSITMPFSPLGPGDRMEYISSIQSILFVRGDDTSEVWIVRAVS
;
A
#
# COMPACT_ATOMS: atom_id res chain seq x y z
N MET A 1 22.89 126.99 16.90
CA MET A 1 22.49 126.87 15.47
C MET A 1 22.24 125.40 15.18
N SER A 2 21.04 125.12 14.67
CA SER A 2 20.47 123.88 14.11
C SER A 2 20.84 122.51 14.72
N GLY A 3 19.84 121.88 15.35
CA GLY A 3 19.84 120.43 15.57
C GLY A 3 18.58 119.93 16.30
N GLY A 4 17.70 119.23 15.57
CA GLY A 4 16.95 118.07 16.09
C GLY A 4 15.56 118.30 16.72
N LEU A 5 14.54 118.52 15.88
CA LEU A 5 13.13 118.28 16.22
C LEU A 5 12.50 117.38 15.15
N GLU A 6 12.75 116.07 15.23
CA GLU A 6 11.94 115.03 14.59
C GLU A 6 11.54 113.99 15.65
N GLY A 7 10.57 114.35 16.48
CA GLY A 7 10.04 113.49 17.53
C GLY A 7 8.53 113.68 17.62
N GLY A 8 7.77 113.08 16.70
CA GLY A 8 6.31 113.28 16.72
C GLY A 8 5.44 112.49 15.76
N ARG A 9 5.95 111.46 15.05
CA ARG A 9 5.12 110.71 14.07
C ARG A 9 5.08 109.18 14.21
N HIS A 10 5.73 108.60 15.23
CA HIS A 10 5.86 107.13 15.36
C HIS A 10 4.98 106.44 16.42
N ARG A 11 4.08 107.15 17.13
CA ARG A 11 3.18 106.51 18.12
C ARG A 11 1.77 106.20 17.63
N ALA A 12 1.28 106.86 16.58
CA ALA A 12 -0.05 106.57 16.02
C ALA A 12 -0.04 105.38 15.01
N THR A 13 1.09 105.11 14.36
CA THR A 13 1.20 104.05 13.33
C THR A 13 1.30 102.63 13.90
N ARG A 14 1.72 102.46 15.17
CA ARG A 14 1.80 101.13 15.80
C ARG A 14 0.43 100.58 16.23
N GLY A 15 -0.49 101.42 16.69
CA GLY A 15 -1.85 101.01 17.05
C GLY A 15 -2.69 100.58 15.83
N ILE A 16 -2.56 101.31 14.72
CA ILE A 16 -3.28 100.99 13.47
C ILE A 16 -2.77 99.68 12.87
N SER A 17 -1.45 99.41 12.92
CA SER A 17 -0.90 98.14 12.41
C SER A 17 -1.41 96.91 13.17
N GLY A 18 -1.61 97.03 14.49
CA GLY A 18 -2.15 95.93 15.31
C GLY A 18 -3.63 95.67 15.03
N ILE A 19 -4.43 96.73 14.80
CA ILE A 19 -5.84 96.59 14.42
C ILE A 19 -5.97 95.98 13.02
N VAL A 20 -5.17 96.44 12.05
CA VAL A 20 -5.16 95.87 10.70
C VAL A 20 -4.74 94.39 10.72
N ALA A 21 -3.73 94.03 11.51
CA ALA A 21 -3.31 92.63 11.67
C ALA A 21 -4.40 91.76 12.31
N MET A 22 -5.13 92.26 13.32
CA MET A 22 -6.26 91.53 13.93
C MET A 22 -7.42 91.33 12.95
N VAL A 23 -7.73 92.34 12.13
CA VAL A 23 -8.76 92.23 11.09
C VAL A 23 -8.34 91.21 10.03
N PHE A 24 -7.07 91.23 9.60
CA PHE A 24 -6.54 90.28 8.62
C PHE A 24 -6.54 88.84 9.15
N MET A 25 -6.11 88.63 10.40
CA MET A 25 -6.16 87.32 11.05
C MET A 25 -7.60 86.82 11.22
N SER A 26 -8.53 87.71 11.57
CA SER A 26 -9.95 87.35 11.71
C SER A 26 -10.55 86.95 10.35
N LEU A 27 -10.20 87.65 9.27
CA LEU A 27 -10.59 87.30 7.91
C LEU A 27 -9.99 85.96 7.46
N ILE A 28 -8.70 85.71 7.73
CA ILE A 28 -8.05 84.43 7.41
C ILE A 28 -8.72 83.28 8.16
N LEU A 29 -9.01 83.44 9.45
CA LEU A 29 -9.74 82.44 10.24
C LEU A 29 -11.13 82.21 9.67
N LEU A 30 -11.86 83.28 9.32
CA LEU A 30 -13.19 83.17 8.70
C LEU A 30 -13.14 82.40 7.38
N PHE A 31 -12.18 82.72 6.50
CA PHE A 31 -11.98 81.98 5.24
C PHE A 31 -11.57 80.52 5.48
N PHE A 32 -10.71 80.26 6.47
CA PHE A 32 -10.31 78.91 6.85
C PHE A 32 -11.51 78.08 7.33
N PHE A 33 -12.30 78.60 8.27
CA PHE A 33 -13.50 77.92 8.77
C PHE A 33 -14.55 77.72 7.67
N THR A 34 -14.73 78.72 6.80
CA THR A 34 -15.65 78.61 5.66
C THR A 34 -15.18 77.55 4.66
N GLY A 35 -13.87 77.48 4.38
CA GLY A 35 -13.26 76.47 3.53
C GLY A 35 -13.38 75.06 4.10
N VAL A 36 -13.09 74.88 5.40
CA VAL A 36 -13.27 73.60 6.10
C VAL A 36 -14.75 73.18 6.08
N TYR A 37 -15.68 74.09 6.34
CA TYR A 37 -17.12 73.80 6.28
C TYR A 37 -17.57 73.39 4.87
N TYR A 38 -17.08 74.07 3.82
CA TYR A 38 -17.39 73.73 2.44
C TYR A 38 -16.82 72.35 2.04
N VAL A 39 -15.53 72.10 2.33
CA VAL A 39 -14.86 70.82 2.00
C VAL A 39 -15.51 69.66 2.74
N THR A 40 -15.80 69.81 4.03
CA THR A 40 -16.50 68.77 4.82
C THR A 40 -17.93 68.56 4.33
N GLY A 41 -18.63 69.62 3.92
CA GLY A 41 -19.97 69.55 3.34
C GLY A 41 -20.04 68.94 1.93
N VAL A 42 -18.97 69.05 1.13
CA VAL A 42 -18.85 68.35 -0.16
C VAL A 42 -18.48 66.89 0.08
N TYR A 43 -17.54 66.62 0.99
CA TYR A 43 -17.11 65.27 1.36
C TYR A 43 -18.28 64.44 1.92
N SER A 44 -19.12 65.02 2.79
CA SER A 44 -20.31 64.33 3.32
C SER A 44 -21.34 63.99 2.25
N ARG A 45 -21.55 64.87 1.26
CA ARG A 45 -22.44 64.60 0.11
C ARG A 45 -21.91 63.52 -0.82
N VAL A 46 -20.60 63.51 -1.08
CA VAL A 46 -19.95 62.45 -1.88
C VAL A 46 -20.03 61.12 -1.15
N GLN A 47 -19.76 61.09 0.16
CA GLN A 47 -19.90 59.89 1.00
C GLN A 47 -21.35 59.38 1.04
N GLN A 48 -22.33 60.26 1.18
CA GLN A 48 -23.75 59.88 1.14
C GLN A 48 -24.17 59.34 -0.22
N ALA A 49 -23.71 59.95 -1.32
CA ALA A 49 -23.99 59.46 -2.67
C ALA A 49 -23.31 58.10 -2.94
N GLN A 50 -22.07 57.91 -2.47
CA GLN A 50 -21.37 56.62 -2.56
C GLN A 50 -22.05 55.56 -1.70
N HIS A 51 -22.47 55.89 -0.47
CA HIS A 51 -23.19 54.96 0.40
C HIS A 51 -24.56 54.57 -0.17
N ALA A 52 -25.31 55.52 -0.73
CA ALA A 52 -26.56 55.23 -1.42
C ALA A 52 -26.36 54.32 -2.63
N ARG A 53 -25.30 54.56 -3.42
CA ARG A 53 -24.94 53.72 -4.57
C ARG A 53 -24.48 52.32 -4.13
N MET A 54 -23.73 52.20 -3.03
CA MET A 54 -23.32 50.91 -2.46
C MET A 54 -24.53 50.11 -1.97
N LEU A 55 -25.50 50.76 -1.31
CA LEU A 55 -26.74 50.12 -0.88
C LEU A 55 -27.59 49.65 -2.07
N GLU A 56 -27.64 50.42 -3.15
CA GLU A 56 -28.34 50.04 -4.38
C GLU A 56 -27.67 48.84 -5.06
N VAL A 57 -26.35 48.86 -5.22
CA VAL A 57 -25.58 47.73 -5.77
C VAL A 57 -25.72 46.49 -4.89
N SER A 58 -25.68 46.64 -3.56
CA SER A 58 -25.88 45.54 -2.61
C SER A 58 -27.27 44.91 -2.74
N ARG A 59 -28.33 45.72 -2.88
CA ARG A 59 -29.71 45.21 -3.07
C ARG A 59 -29.91 44.55 -4.43
N VAL A 60 -29.30 45.07 -5.49
CA VAL A 60 -29.30 44.41 -6.81
C VAL A 60 -28.57 43.08 -6.74
N SER A 61 -27.41 43.04 -6.06
CA SER A 61 -26.66 41.80 -5.84
C SER A 61 -27.46 40.78 -5.05
N GLU A 62 -28.14 41.20 -3.99
CA GLU A 62 -29.03 40.37 -3.17
C GLU A 62 -30.21 39.84 -3.99
N LEU A 63 -30.81 40.67 -4.85
CA LEU A 63 -31.87 40.25 -5.77
C LEU A 63 -31.38 39.18 -6.75
N VAL A 64 -30.18 39.37 -7.34
CA VAL A 64 -29.58 38.42 -8.29
C VAL A 64 -29.24 37.09 -7.62
N SER A 65 -28.68 37.10 -6.41
CA SER A 65 -28.32 35.88 -5.69
C SER A 65 -29.52 35.14 -5.12
N SER A 66 -30.61 35.86 -4.86
CA SER A 66 -31.84 35.30 -4.27
C SER A 66 -32.78 34.67 -5.29
N VAL A 67 -32.73 35.10 -6.56
CA VAL A 67 -33.48 34.42 -7.62
C VAL A 67 -32.61 33.31 -8.20
N ARG A 68 -32.96 32.06 -7.88
CA ARG A 68 -32.28 30.89 -8.43
C ARG A 68 -33.07 30.36 -9.61
N GLY A 69 -32.37 29.77 -10.56
CA GLY A 69 -33.05 28.96 -11.55
C GLY A 69 -32.12 28.02 -12.26
N GLU A 70 -32.72 27.05 -12.91
CA GLU A 70 -32.02 26.00 -13.64
C GLU A 70 -32.80 25.75 -14.93
N TRP A 71 -32.10 25.30 -15.97
CA TRP A 71 -32.76 24.88 -17.19
C TRP A 71 -32.20 23.57 -17.70
N TRP A 72 -33.02 22.81 -18.42
CA TRP A 72 -32.55 21.65 -19.15
C TRP A 72 -33.27 21.59 -20.49
N TYR A 73 -32.59 21.03 -21.48
CA TYR A 73 -33.09 20.93 -22.85
C TYR A 73 -33.11 19.47 -23.28
N ASN A 74 -34.27 19.01 -23.74
CA ASN A 74 -34.42 17.71 -24.35
C ASN A 74 -34.29 17.83 -25.86
N ALA A 75 -33.17 17.38 -26.42
CA ALA A 75 -32.93 17.41 -27.86
C ALA A 75 -33.89 16.51 -28.66
N SER A 76 -34.41 15.42 -28.07
CA SER A 76 -35.32 14.51 -28.79
C SER A 76 -36.73 15.05 -28.91
N THR A 77 -37.16 15.91 -27.98
CA THR A 77 -38.50 16.52 -27.99
C THR A 77 -38.47 18.02 -28.26
N ASN A 78 -37.30 18.60 -28.50
CA ASN A 78 -37.08 20.03 -28.66
C ASN A 78 -37.61 20.87 -27.47
N LEU A 79 -37.70 20.28 -26.28
CA LEU A 79 -38.33 20.89 -25.10
C LEU A 79 -37.27 21.52 -24.18
N LEU A 80 -37.29 22.84 -24.05
CA LEU A 80 -36.61 23.57 -22.99
C LEU A 80 -37.52 23.64 -21.77
N VAL A 81 -37.01 23.25 -20.60
CA VAL A 81 -37.69 23.43 -19.32
C VAL A 81 -36.81 24.31 -18.45
N VAL A 82 -37.41 25.34 -17.87
CA VAL A 82 -36.76 26.34 -17.01
C VAL A 82 -37.48 26.36 -15.67
N SER A 83 -36.77 26.12 -14.57
CA SER A 83 -37.30 26.24 -13.22
C SER A 83 -36.73 27.50 -12.57
N LEU A 84 -37.59 28.36 -12.04
CA LEU A 84 -37.20 29.61 -11.37
C LEU A 84 -37.76 29.60 -9.94
N SER A 85 -36.92 29.94 -8.97
CA SER A 85 -37.25 30.03 -7.54
C SER A 85 -36.89 31.40 -7.00
N ASN A 86 -37.79 32.01 -6.25
CA ASN A 86 -37.57 33.31 -5.61
C ASN A 86 -37.29 33.13 -4.11
N TYR A 87 -36.06 33.37 -3.67
CA TYR A 87 -35.70 33.45 -2.26
C TYR A 87 -35.58 34.90 -1.77
N TYR A 88 -35.91 35.87 -2.61
CA TYR A 88 -35.88 37.27 -2.23
C TYR A 88 -37.02 37.57 -1.25
N SER A 89 -36.79 38.54 -0.37
CA SER A 89 -37.77 38.91 0.68
C SER A 89 -39.06 39.53 0.11
N GLU A 90 -39.04 39.96 -1.15
CA GLU A 90 -40.17 40.56 -1.87
C GLU A 90 -40.56 39.72 -3.10
N ALA A 91 -41.76 39.97 -3.62
CA ALA A 91 -42.23 39.34 -4.86
C ALA A 91 -41.42 39.85 -6.06
N VAL A 92 -40.92 38.93 -6.88
CA VAL A 92 -40.11 39.23 -8.06
C VAL A 92 -40.90 38.97 -9.34
N SER A 93 -40.99 39.98 -10.19
CA SER A 93 -41.55 39.87 -11.53
C SER A 93 -40.50 39.41 -12.53
N ILE A 94 -40.88 38.45 -13.37
CA ILE A 94 -40.08 37.86 -14.44
C ILE A 94 -40.74 38.23 -15.76
N PRO A 95 -40.39 39.39 -16.35
CA PRO A 95 -40.98 39.86 -17.61
C PRO A 95 -40.71 38.89 -18.77
N GLY A 96 -39.56 38.22 -18.78
CA GLY A 96 -39.25 37.23 -19.79
C GLY A 96 -37.87 36.58 -19.64
N LEU A 97 -37.64 35.62 -20.53
CA LEU A 97 -36.36 34.93 -20.71
C LEU A 97 -35.71 35.38 -22.03
N VAL A 98 -34.39 35.39 -22.06
CA VAL A 98 -33.60 35.47 -23.28
C VAL A 98 -32.90 34.13 -23.45
N VAL A 99 -33.19 33.45 -24.55
CA VAL A 99 -32.54 32.19 -24.91
C VAL A 99 -31.50 32.51 -25.98
N ILE A 100 -30.24 32.18 -25.72
CA ILE A 100 -29.12 32.43 -26.62
C ILE A 100 -28.72 31.09 -27.25
N MET A 101 -28.63 31.07 -28.57
CA MET A 101 -28.26 29.90 -29.37
C MET A 101 -26.73 29.82 -29.57
N PRO A 102 -26.18 28.65 -29.95
CA PRO A 102 -24.75 28.47 -30.16
C PRO A 102 -24.15 29.38 -31.25
N ASP A 103 -24.95 29.83 -32.22
CA ASP A 103 -24.54 30.77 -33.27
C ASP A 103 -24.56 32.24 -32.83
N GLY A 104 -24.86 32.51 -31.55
CA GLY A 104 -25.00 33.85 -30.99
C GLY A 104 -26.34 34.53 -31.27
N SER A 105 -27.23 33.91 -32.05
CA SER A 105 -28.60 34.40 -32.20
C SER A 105 -29.37 34.24 -30.88
N PHE A 106 -30.39 35.07 -30.66
CA PHE A 106 -31.21 34.99 -29.46
C PHE A 106 -32.67 35.30 -29.78
N PHE A 107 -33.58 34.74 -28.98
CA PHE A 107 -34.98 35.14 -28.99
C PHE A 107 -35.48 35.37 -27.57
N LYS A 108 -36.47 36.27 -27.46
CA LYS A 108 -37.07 36.67 -26.19
C LYS A 108 -38.37 35.94 -25.98
N VAL A 109 -38.53 35.34 -24.80
CA VAL A 109 -39.75 34.65 -24.39
C VAL A 109 -40.43 35.48 -23.32
N ALA A 110 -41.60 36.05 -23.61
CA ALA A 110 -42.37 36.78 -22.61
C ALA A 110 -42.95 35.79 -21.60
N LEU A 111 -42.64 35.99 -20.32
CA LEU A 111 -43.16 35.17 -19.22
C LEU A 111 -44.30 35.88 -18.48
N ASN A 112 -44.14 37.19 -18.24
CA ASN A 112 -45.04 38.00 -17.41
C ASN A 112 -45.46 37.29 -16.11
N ALA A 113 -44.51 36.60 -15.47
CA ALA A 113 -44.74 35.85 -14.25
C ALA A 113 -44.34 36.69 -13.03
N THR A 114 -45.00 36.48 -11.91
CA THR A 114 -44.56 37.01 -10.61
C THR A 114 -44.40 35.83 -9.66
N LEU A 115 -43.23 35.74 -9.01
CA LEU A 115 -42.90 34.73 -8.01
C LEU A 115 -42.95 35.36 -6.62
N SER A 116 -43.78 34.82 -5.74
CA SER A 116 -43.83 35.21 -4.32
C SER A 116 -42.56 34.76 -3.59
N PRO A 117 -42.20 35.36 -2.44
CA PRO A 117 -41.10 34.86 -1.61
C PRO A 117 -41.27 33.38 -1.27
N GLY A 118 -40.24 32.57 -1.53
CA GLY A 118 -40.22 31.11 -1.35
C GLY A 118 -40.88 30.31 -2.48
N GLU A 119 -41.46 30.95 -3.50
CA GLU A 119 -42.13 30.26 -4.60
C GLU A 119 -41.14 29.72 -5.63
N SER A 120 -41.41 28.52 -6.15
CA SER A 120 -40.73 27.93 -7.31
C SER A 120 -41.73 27.63 -8.42
N ARG A 121 -41.39 27.99 -9.67
CA ARG A 121 -42.26 27.80 -10.84
C ARG A 121 -41.46 27.30 -12.04
N GLY A 122 -41.95 26.22 -12.66
CA GLY A 122 -41.44 25.69 -13.91
C GLY A 122 -42.13 26.27 -15.14
N PHE A 123 -41.36 26.50 -16.20
CA PHE A 123 -41.80 26.94 -17.51
C PHE A 123 -41.26 26.00 -18.57
N SER A 124 -42.02 25.75 -19.63
CA SER A 124 -41.58 24.88 -20.72
C SER A 124 -41.87 25.50 -22.09
N PHE A 125 -40.92 25.33 -23.01
CA PHE A 125 -40.95 25.94 -24.34
C PHE A 125 -40.43 24.94 -25.38
N ILE A 126 -41.00 24.95 -26.58
CA ILE A 126 -40.49 24.17 -27.70
C ILE A 126 -39.55 25.06 -28.51
N LEU A 127 -38.30 24.62 -28.71
CA LEU A 127 -37.26 25.38 -29.42
C LEU A 127 -36.76 24.65 -30.67
N THR A 128 -36.49 25.39 -31.73
CA THR A 128 -35.87 24.88 -32.96
C THR A 128 -34.34 24.84 -32.87
N GLY A 129 -33.81 24.18 -31.83
CA GLY A 129 -32.38 24.00 -31.61
C GLY A 129 -31.98 24.03 -30.13
N GLN A 130 -30.80 23.47 -29.82
CA GLN A 130 -30.26 23.44 -28.46
C GLN A 130 -29.76 24.82 -28.04
N PRO A 131 -30.25 25.38 -26.92
CA PRO A 131 -29.77 26.66 -26.42
C PRO A 131 -28.36 26.52 -25.82
N ALA A 132 -27.53 27.55 -26.00
CA ALA A 132 -26.22 27.67 -25.37
C ALA A 132 -26.34 28.21 -23.94
N THR A 133 -27.26 29.16 -23.71
CA THR A 133 -27.56 29.68 -22.36
C THR A 133 -28.96 30.28 -22.29
N VAL A 134 -29.50 30.38 -21.08
CA VAL A 134 -30.80 31.00 -20.79
C VAL A 134 -30.61 32.05 -19.70
N VAL A 135 -31.09 33.26 -19.96
CA VAL A 135 -31.00 34.40 -19.03
C VAL A 135 -32.40 34.88 -18.68
N ALA A 136 -32.71 34.98 -17.39
CA ALA A 136 -33.96 35.54 -16.91
C ALA A 136 -33.80 37.04 -16.61
N GLY A 137 -34.75 37.87 -17.05
CA GLY A 137 -34.89 39.22 -16.52
C GLY A 137 -35.69 39.16 -15.23
N VAL A 138 -35.22 39.83 -14.17
CA VAL A 138 -35.91 39.88 -12.87
C VAL A 138 -36.10 41.33 -12.43
N VAL A 139 -37.27 41.62 -11.87
CA VAL A 139 -37.65 42.96 -11.41
C VAL A 139 -38.31 42.85 -10.04
N SER A 140 -37.79 43.56 -9.03
CA SER A 140 -38.44 43.68 -7.70
C SER A 140 -38.96 45.09 -7.50
N GLY A 141 -40.26 45.22 -7.22
CA GLY A 141 -40.95 46.50 -7.11
C GLY A 141 -40.82 47.39 -8.36
N GLU A 142 -40.89 48.72 -8.18
CA GLU A 142 -40.85 49.69 -9.29
C GLU A 142 -39.44 50.14 -9.71
N ARG A 143 -38.36 49.66 -9.07
CA ARG A 143 -37.03 50.30 -9.20
C ARG A 143 -35.81 49.41 -9.36
N LEU A 144 -35.90 48.09 -9.12
CA LEU A 144 -34.74 47.20 -9.23
C LEU A 144 -34.93 46.23 -10.39
N SER A 145 -34.05 46.28 -11.38
CA SER A 145 -34.02 45.32 -12.50
C SER A 145 -32.64 44.67 -12.61
N ALA A 146 -32.60 43.35 -12.74
CA ALA A 146 -31.36 42.61 -12.94
C ALA A 146 -31.53 41.50 -13.98
N LYS A 147 -30.40 40.92 -14.40
CA LYS A 147 -30.34 39.75 -15.29
C LYS A 147 -29.70 38.60 -14.52
N VAL A 148 -30.33 37.44 -14.54
CA VAL A 148 -29.85 36.23 -13.86
C VAL A 148 -29.55 35.18 -14.92
N SER A 149 -28.29 34.77 -15.02
CA SER A 149 -27.88 33.64 -15.86
C SER A 149 -28.28 32.33 -15.17
N LEU A 150 -28.95 31.44 -15.89
CA LEU A 150 -29.45 30.19 -15.33
C LEU A 150 -28.46 29.05 -15.67
N PRO A 151 -27.91 28.32 -14.68
CA PRO A 151 -27.12 27.13 -14.95
C PRO A 151 -27.95 26.04 -15.65
N GLN A 152 -27.29 25.30 -16.55
CA GLN A 152 -27.88 24.10 -17.15
C GLN A 152 -27.85 22.95 -16.14
N ARG A 153 -29.01 22.38 -15.82
CA ARG A 153 -29.10 21.16 -15.00
C ARG A 153 -28.58 19.99 -15.83
N ALA A 154 -27.57 19.30 -15.33
CA ALA A 154 -27.15 18.02 -15.87
C ALA A 154 -28.33 17.05 -15.73
N VAL A 155 -28.93 16.65 -16.84
CA VAL A 155 -29.95 15.61 -16.83
C VAL A 155 -29.21 14.30 -16.64
N GLU A 156 -29.28 13.71 -15.44
CA GLU A 156 -28.90 12.31 -15.22
C GLU A 156 -29.84 11.43 -16.04
N PHE A 157 -29.45 11.14 -17.27
CA PHE A 157 -30.01 10.02 -18.01
C PHE A 157 -29.42 8.75 -17.41
N VAL A 158 -30.27 7.93 -16.80
CA VAL A 158 -29.97 6.51 -16.65
C VAL A 158 -30.00 5.91 -18.06
N ALA A 159 -28.83 5.71 -18.66
CA ALA A 159 -28.65 4.94 -19.89
C ALA A 159 -27.30 4.18 -19.89
N PRO A 160 -27.26 2.97 -20.46
CA PRO A 160 -26.07 2.10 -20.58
C PRO A 160 -25.13 2.59 -21.71
N PRO A 161 -24.02 1.86 -21.97
CA PRO A 161 -22.64 2.36 -21.86
C PRO A 161 -22.29 3.55 -22.78
N PHE A 162 -21.39 4.41 -22.29
CA PHE A 162 -20.84 5.62 -22.94
C PHE A 162 -20.19 5.38 -24.32
N PRO A 163 -20.33 6.32 -25.27
CA PRO A 163 -19.33 6.67 -26.28
C PRO A 163 -18.55 7.97 -25.91
N PRO A 164 -17.40 8.24 -26.57
CA PRO A 164 -16.16 8.70 -25.94
C PRO A 164 -15.94 10.23 -25.95
N GLY A 165 -15.15 10.71 -24.99
CA GLY A 165 -14.72 12.12 -24.91
C GLY A 165 -13.90 12.48 -23.66
N ALA A 166 -12.99 11.60 -23.23
CA ALA A 166 -11.99 11.87 -22.19
C ALA A 166 -10.67 11.24 -22.63
N ILE A 167 -9.60 12.03 -22.75
CA ILE A 167 -8.25 11.49 -22.95
C ILE A 167 -7.53 11.61 -21.62
N HIS A 168 -7.60 10.53 -20.84
CA HIS A 168 -6.48 10.18 -19.97
C HIS A 168 -5.51 9.37 -20.85
N TYR A 169 -4.21 9.44 -20.56
CA TYR A 169 -3.29 8.46 -21.14
C TYR A 169 -3.54 7.13 -20.41
N TRP A 170 -4.38 6.32 -21.05
CA TRP A 170 -4.55 4.91 -20.73
C TRP A 170 -3.68 4.15 -21.71
N GLU A 171 -2.56 3.59 -21.27
CA GLU A 171 -2.00 2.47 -22.00
C GLU A 171 -2.66 1.20 -21.48
N ARG A 172 -3.59 0.70 -22.28
CA ARG A 172 -4.33 -0.53 -22.02
C ARG A 172 -3.88 -1.55 -23.05
N ALA A 173 -3.06 -2.51 -22.64
CA ALA A 173 -2.83 -3.72 -23.39
C ALA A 173 -3.88 -4.76 -22.96
N GLU A 174 -4.95 -4.91 -23.74
CA GLU A 174 -5.96 -5.95 -23.51
C GLU A 174 -5.68 -7.15 -24.40
N LEU A 175 -5.39 -8.30 -23.80
CA LEU A 175 -5.55 -9.59 -24.47
C LEU A 175 -6.99 -10.06 -24.19
N SER A 176 -7.82 -10.12 -25.23
CA SER A 176 -9.17 -10.71 -25.11
C SER A 176 -9.25 -12.03 -25.86
N SER A 177 -9.79 -13.06 -25.21
CA SER A 177 -10.21 -14.29 -25.89
C SER A 177 -11.74 -14.34 -25.94
N ILE A 178 -12.28 -14.78 -27.08
CA ILE A 178 -13.70 -15.09 -27.25
C ILE A 178 -13.82 -16.62 -27.30
N TYR A 179 -14.40 -17.22 -26.26
CA TYR A 179 -14.82 -18.62 -26.29
C TYR A 179 -16.19 -18.71 -27.01
N PRO A 180 -16.48 -19.72 -27.88
CA PRO A 180 -15.67 -20.88 -28.25
C PRO A 180 -15.33 -20.90 -29.76
N SER A 181 -14.08 -20.64 -30.14
CA SER A 181 -13.56 -21.01 -31.46
C SER A 181 -12.04 -21.27 -31.38
N PRO A 182 -11.51 -22.35 -31.99
CA PRO A 182 -10.09 -22.72 -31.92
C PRO A 182 -9.19 -21.92 -32.89
N THR A 183 -9.68 -20.84 -33.49
CA THR A 183 -8.86 -19.98 -34.39
C THR A 183 -9.11 -18.51 -34.07
N LEU A 184 -8.08 -17.80 -33.66
CA LEU A 184 -8.10 -16.35 -33.44
C LEU A 184 -7.46 -15.67 -34.66
N THR A 185 -8.19 -14.81 -35.36
CA THR A 185 -7.62 -13.93 -36.41
C THR A 185 -7.68 -12.50 -35.91
N TRP A 186 -6.54 -11.82 -35.95
CA TRP A 186 -6.36 -10.45 -35.50
C TRP A 186 -6.96 -9.46 -36.51
N LEU A 187 -7.95 -8.67 -36.09
CA LEU A 187 -8.49 -7.54 -36.83
C LEU A 187 -8.84 -6.42 -35.84
N GLY A 188 -7.84 -5.64 -35.46
CA GLY A 188 -8.04 -4.43 -34.66
C GLY A 188 -6.93 -3.44 -34.97
N ASP A 189 -7.23 -2.43 -35.79
CA ASP A 189 -6.35 -1.28 -35.95
C ASP A 189 -6.25 -0.54 -34.62
N ALA A 190 -5.03 -0.38 -34.11
CA ALA A 190 -4.75 0.56 -33.04
C ALA A 190 -4.96 1.97 -33.58
N GLU A 191 -6.03 2.65 -33.15
CA GLU A 191 -6.22 4.07 -33.46
C GLU A 191 -5.26 4.89 -32.58
N VAL A 192 -4.03 5.03 -33.08
CA VAL A 192 -3.01 5.91 -32.53
C VAL A 192 -3.17 7.29 -33.16
N GLN A 193 -3.68 8.28 -32.42
CA GLN A 193 -3.38 9.68 -32.73
C GLN A 193 -1.99 10.02 -32.16
N ARG A 194 -0.98 9.89 -33.05
CA ARG A 194 0.48 10.19 -32.98
C ARG A 194 0.97 11.12 -31.86
N GLU A 195 2.21 11.06 -31.34
CA GLU A 195 3.47 10.37 -31.69
C GLU A 195 4.24 10.21 -30.34
N ALA A 196 4.19 9.03 -29.72
CA ALA A 196 5.20 8.61 -28.76
C ALA A 196 5.82 7.33 -29.32
N GLU A 197 7.14 7.34 -29.39
CA GLU A 197 7.93 6.23 -29.92
C GLU A 197 7.56 4.93 -29.21
N ARG A 198 7.37 3.87 -30.01
CA ARG A 198 6.98 2.51 -29.61
C ARG A 198 7.58 2.10 -28.27
N ILE A 199 6.72 1.97 -27.25
CA ILE A 199 7.02 1.16 -26.07
C ILE A 199 7.01 -0.30 -26.52
N GLY A 200 8.16 -0.97 -26.36
CA GLY A 200 8.30 -2.39 -26.71
C GLY A 200 7.46 -3.25 -25.78
N MET A 201 6.55 -4.05 -26.35
CA MET A 201 5.80 -5.07 -25.59
C MET A 201 6.76 -6.10 -24.97
N PRO A 202 6.38 -6.76 -23.85
CA PRO A 202 7.16 -7.84 -23.26
C PRO A 202 7.37 -8.94 -24.31
N SER A 203 8.63 -9.19 -24.67
CA SER A 203 9.02 -10.09 -25.75
C SER A 203 9.14 -11.56 -25.32
N THR A 204 9.05 -11.85 -24.01
CA THR A 204 9.40 -13.17 -23.48
C THR A 204 8.57 -13.52 -22.24
N ILE A 205 7.80 -14.61 -22.30
CA ILE A 205 7.25 -15.27 -21.10
C ILE A 205 8.19 -16.44 -20.79
N ILE A 206 8.88 -16.39 -19.67
CA ILE A 206 9.76 -17.47 -19.21
C ILE A 206 9.03 -18.26 -18.11
N VAL A 207 8.79 -19.55 -18.36
CA VAL A 207 8.25 -20.47 -17.35
C VAL A 207 9.43 -21.25 -16.75
N GLU A 208 9.83 -20.93 -15.53
CA GLU A 208 10.87 -21.67 -14.80
C GLU A 208 10.25 -22.71 -13.85
N ARG A 209 10.83 -23.92 -13.83
CA ARG A 209 10.35 -25.08 -13.05
C ARG A 209 11.23 -25.28 -11.82
N GLY A 210 10.63 -25.25 -10.62
CA GLY A 210 11.26 -25.75 -9.39
C GLY A 210 12.00 -24.73 -8.52
N SER A 211 12.21 -25.12 -7.26
CA SER A 211 12.71 -24.30 -6.15
C SER A 211 14.06 -23.64 -6.45
N LEU A 212 14.18 -22.36 -6.09
CA LEU A 212 15.43 -21.62 -5.99
C LEU A 212 16.34 -22.23 -4.90
N GLU A 213 16.95 -23.37 -5.19
CA GLU A 213 18.27 -23.68 -4.66
C GLU A 213 19.25 -23.73 -5.83
N SER A 214 20.24 -22.86 -5.73
CA SER A 214 21.30 -22.55 -6.68
C SER A 214 21.75 -23.72 -7.59
N GLY A 215 21.66 -23.49 -8.90
CA GLY A 215 22.60 -24.07 -9.87
C GLY A 215 21.99 -25.02 -10.89
N GLY A 216 21.74 -24.50 -12.09
CA GLY A 216 21.56 -25.32 -13.29
C GLY A 216 20.47 -24.80 -14.21
N ALA A 217 20.86 -23.99 -15.19
CA ALA A 217 20.04 -23.75 -16.37
C ALA A 217 19.85 -25.09 -17.10
N GLY A 218 18.66 -25.67 -17.01
CA GLY A 218 18.31 -26.94 -17.65
C GLY A 218 16.82 -26.98 -17.96
N ASP A 219 16.52 -27.00 -19.26
CA ASP A 219 15.20 -27.16 -19.90
C ASP A 219 14.27 -25.94 -19.94
N LEU A 220 14.72 -24.94 -20.71
CA LEU A 220 13.88 -23.87 -21.29
C LEU A 220 13.10 -24.42 -22.49
N ALA A 221 11.80 -24.64 -22.34
CA ALA A 221 10.91 -24.83 -23.49
C ALA A 221 10.40 -23.47 -23.97
N PHE A 222 10.94 -22.99 -25.09
CA PHE A 222 10.36 -21.86 -25.82
C PHE A 222 9.04 -22.31 -26.46
N LEU A 223 7.91 -21.74 -26.03
CA LEU A 223 6.60 -21.96 -26.62
C LEU A 223 6.09 -20.65 -27.22
N ASP A 224 6.03 -20.64 -28.56
CA ASP A 224 5.54 -19.54 -29.38
C ASP A 224 4.06 -19.25 -29.06
N GLY A 225 3.73 -17.96 -28.93
CA GLY A 225 2.57 -17.48 -28.18
C GLY A 225 1.21 -18.00 -28.66
N SER A 226 0.39 -18.47 -27.71
CA SER A 226 -1.09 -18.33 -27.71
C SER A 226 -1.79 -19.10 -26.57
N ALA A 227 -1.12 -20.01 -25.87
CA ALA A 227 -1.61 -20.58 -24.60
C ALA A 227 -0.47 -21.23 -23.81
N VAL A 228 -0.30 -20.86 -22.54
CA VAL A 228 0.62 -21.54 -21.62
C VAL A 228 -0.20 -22.51 -20.76
N SER A 229 -0.19 -23.80 -21.10
CA SER A 229 -0.71 -24.84 -20.20
C SER A 229 0.47 -25.45 -19.45
N ILE A 230 0.60 -25.15 -18.15
CA ILE A 230 1.59 -25.83 -17.31
C ILE A 230 0.95 -27.12 -16.80
N ARG A 231 1.48 -28.25 -17.24
CA ARG A 231 1.21 -29.55 -16.60
C ARG A 231 2.32 -29.77 -15.58
N SER A 232 1.98 -30.05 -14.32
CA SER A 232 2.99 -30.49 -13.36
C SER A 232 3.60 -31.79 -13.91
N ALA A 233 4.88 -31.76 -14.25
CA ALA A 233 5.55 -32.96 -14.71
C ALA A 233 6.11 -33.73 -13.52
N ASP A 234 5.86 -35.04 -13.57
CA ASP A 234 6.39 -36.10 -12.73
C ASP A 234 7.90 -35.98 -12.55
N GLU A 235 8.35 -36.06 -11.30
CA GLU A 235 9.59 -36.70 -10.88
C GLU A 235 9.46 -36.99 -9.38
N SER A 236 9.00 -38.20 -9.06
CA SER A 236 8.81 -38.79 -7.71
C SER A 236 8.51 -37.79 -6.59
N ALA A 237 7.24 -37.42 -6.44
CA ALA A 237 6.74 -36.56 -5.36
C ALA A 237 6.89 -37.15 -3.94
N ILE A 238 7.46 -38.34 -3.77
CA ILE A 238 7.67 -38.97 -2.47
C ILE A 238 9.18 -39.07 -2.21
N HIS A 239 9.65 -38.37 -1.19
CA HIS A 239 11.05 -38.42 -0.74
C HIS A 239 11.15 -39.18 0.58
N ARG A 240 12.09 -40.13 0.66
CA ARG A 240 12.42 -40.80 1.93
C ARG A 240 13.31 -39.87 2.77
N VAL A 241 12.81 -39.42 3.92
CA VAL A 241 13.47 -38.37 4.71
C VAL A 241 14.54 -38.92 5.64
N ASN A 242 14.34 -40.11 6.20
CA ASN A 242 15.32 -40.74 7.09
C ASN A 242 15.13 -42.27 7.11
N SER A 243 16.23 -43.00 7.29
CA SER A 243 16.22 -44.42 7.64
C SER A 243 16.26 -44.54 9.17
N THR A 244 15.20 -45.01 9.80
CA THR A 244 15.13 -45.15 11.27
C THR A 244 15.60 -46.54 11.72
N LEU A 245 15.70 -47.49 10.79
CA LEU A 245 16.26 -48.81 11.03
C LEU A 245 17.77 -48.73 11.29
N ILE A 246 18.16 -49.05 12.52
CA ILE A 246 19.55 -49.12 12.98
C ILE A 246 20.15 -50.50 12.71
N VAL A 247 19.40 -51.55 13.07
CA VAL A 247 19.86 -52.94 12.98
C VAL A 247 18.72 -53.79 12.42
N PHE A 248 19.05 -54.59 11.43
CA PHE A 248 18.25 -55.73 11.00
C PHE A 248 19.17 -56.94 10.90
N ASP A 249 18.79 -58.00 11.60
CA ASP A 249 19.49 -59.27 11.52
C ASP A 249 18.46 -60.40 11.51
N GLY A 250 18.29 -61.02 10.34
CA GLY A 250 17.51 -62.25 10.16
C GLY A 250 18.35 -63.51 10.38
N PHE A 251 19.56 -63.38 10.95
CA PHE A 251 20.47 -64.48 11.25
C PHE A 251 20.76 -65.40 10.05
N GLU A 252 20.87 -64.83 8.84
CA GLU A 252 21.14 -65.60 7.61
C GLU A 252 22.57 -66.17 7.56
N THR A 253 23.53 -65.46 8.16
CA THR A 253 24.90 -65.95 8.46
C THR A 253 25.08 -66.11 9.95
N ASN A 254 26.12 -66.85 10.38
CA ASN A 254 26.34 -67.18 11.77
C ASN A 254 26.72 -65.93 12.61
N PRO A 255 25.78 -65.35 13.39
CA PRO A 255 26.03 -64.08 14.08
C PRO A 255 26.99 -64.24 15.26
N LEU A 256 27.19 -65.47 15.75
CA LEU A 256 28.10 -65.80 16.85
C LEU A 256 29.56 -65.81 16.37
N VAL A 257 29.81 -66.32 15.17
CA VAL A 257 31.15 -66.36 14.57
C VAL A 257 31.54 -64.97 14.05
N ASP A 258 30.59 -64.27 13.46
CA ASP A 258 30.81 -62.93 12.89
C ASP A 258 30.86 -61.82 13.98
N GLY A 259 30.69 -62.19 15.26
CA GLY A 259 30.73 -61.26 16.39
C GLY A 259 29.57 -60.25 16.45
N ARG A 260 28.51 -60.49 15.68
CA ARG A 260 27.28 -59.68 15.62
C ARG A 260 26.38 -59.94 16.83
N LEU A 261 26.45 -61.14 17.40
CA LEU A 261 25.82 -61.53 18.65
C LEU A 261 26.89 -62.11 19.60
N VAL A 262 26.97 -61.57 20.81
CA VAL A 262 27.95 -61.98 21.82
C VAL A 262 27.23 -62.55 23.02
N GLY A 263 27.49 -63.82 23.32
CA GLY A 263 26.98 -64.48 24.51
C GLY A 263 27.60 -63.89 25.78
N VAL A 264 26.76 -63.42 26.69
CA VAL A 264 27.16 -63.00 28.06
C VAL A 264 27.17 -64.22 28.97
N SER A 265 26.15 -65.06 28.85
CA SER A 265 25.96 -66.27 29.63
C SER A 265 25.19 -67.33 28.82
N GLY A 266 25.28 -68.59 29.25
CA GLY A 266 24.71 -69.72 28.51
C GLY A 266 25.53 -70.14 27.30
N SER A 267 25.07 -71.18 26.60
CA SER A 267 25.68 -71.63 25.35
C SER A 267 24.74 -71.32 24.20
N TRP A 268 25.18 -70.52 23.24
CA TRP A 268 24.36 -70.14 22.09
C TRP A 268 24.79 -70.92 20.86
N SER A 269 23.81 -71.31 20.06
CA SER A 269 23.99 -71.97 18.77
C SER A 269 23.24 -71.22 17.69
N TRP A 270 23.64 -71.48 16.46
CA TRP A 270 23.02 -70.90 15.29
C TRP A 270 22.77 -71.99 14.25
N THR A 271 21.60 -71.87 13.62
CA THR A 271 21.24 -72.50 12.35
C THR A 271 20.74 -71.39 11.44
N ALA A 272 20.89 -71.50 10.12
CA ALA A 272 20.46 -70.43 9.21
C ALA A 272 19.02 -69.94 9.52
N GLY A 273 18.89 -68.64 9.79
CA GLY A 273 17.66 -67.98 10.19
C GLY A 273 17.30 -68.05 11.67
N ILE A 274 18.00 -68.84 12.49
CA ILE A 274 17.59 -69.10 13.88
C ILE A 274 18.80 -69.12 14.83
N VAL A 275 18.74 -68.27 15.85
CA VAL A 275 19.61 -68.34 17.02
C VAL A 275 18.88 -69.05 18.16
N ARG A 276 19.59 -69.96 18.83
CA ARG A 276 19.04 -70.81 19.88
C ARG A 276 20.02 -71.01 21.03
N GLU A 277 19.53 -70.91 22.26
CA GLU A 277 20.24 -71.33 23.48
C GLU A 277 20.28 -72.87 23.58
N THR A 278 21.45 -73.44 23.85
CA THR A 278 21.77 -74.89 23.82
C THR A 278 22.27 -75.45 25.15
N SER A 279 22.07 -74.76 26.27
CA SER A 279 22.49 -75.25 27.58
C SER A 279 22.05 -76.71 27.79
N THR A 280 22.99 -77.52 28.24
CA THR A 280 22.70 -78.89 28.68
C THR A 280 21.96 -78.81 30.00
N ALA A 281 20.93 -79.65 30.18
CA ALA A 281 19.99 -79.70 31.31
C ALA A 281 20.60 -79.92 32.72
N SER A 282 21.91 -79.76 32.89
CA SER A 282 22.65 -79.87 34.15
C SER A 282 23.05 -78.53 34.78
N ALA A 283 22.82 -77.39 34.12
CA ALA A 283 23.01 -76.08 34.74
C ALA A 283 21.90 -75.83 35.80
N PRO A 284 22.21 -75.25 36.97
CA PRO A 284 21.20 -74.99 37.99
C PRO A 284 20.05 -74.13 37.44
N PRO A 285 18.80 -74.36 37.90
CA PRO A 285 17.59 -73.69 37.40
C PRO A 285 17.54 -72.17 37.63
N SER A 286 18.59 -71.58 38.17
CA SER A 286 18.76 -70.14 38.39
C SER A 286 19.49 -69.44 37.25
N ASP A 287 20.06 -70.16 36.28
CA ASP A 287 21.00 -69.55 35.35
C ASP A 287 20.28 -68.81 34.22
N GLU A 288 20.66 -67.54 34.10
CA GLU A 288 20.20 -66.61 33.09
C GLU A 288 21.07 -66.78 31.84
N HIS A 289 20.46 -66.87 30.67
CA HIS A 289 21.19 -66.96 29.41
C HIS A 289 20.92 -65.70 28.61
N ILE A 290 21.92 -64.83 28.56
CA ILE A 290 21.84 -63.51 27.92
C ILE A 290 22.86 -63.48 26.78
N ALA A 291 22.44 -62.95 25.64
CA ALA A 291 23.34 -62.52 24.57
C ALA A 291 23.00 -61.08 24.20
N TYR A 292 24.01 -60.25 23.95
CA TYR A 292 23.78 -58.90 23.45
C TYR A 292 24.15 -58.79 21.97
N ILE A 293 23.43 -57.93 21.28
CA ILE A 293 23.73 -57.54 19.90
C ILE A 293 24.89 -56.58 19.94
N ASN A 294 25.97 -56.93 19.27
CA ASN A 294 27.09 -56.01 19.09
C ASN A 294 26.71 -54.95 18.05
N ILE A 295 26.04 -53.88 18.50
CA ILE A 295 25.60 -52.79 17.64
C ILE A 295 26.77 -52.12 16.88
N GLN A 296 28.00 -52.21 17.40
CA GLN A 296 29.19 -51.71 16.70
C GLN A 296 29.51 -52.54 15.44
N ALA A 297 29.19 -53.83 15.43
CA ALA A 297 29.30 -54.67 14.22
C ALA A 297 28.33 -54.24 13.12
N TYR A 298 27.33 -53.42 13.47
CA TYR A 298 26.37 -52.78 12.55
C TYR A 298 26.71 -51.31 12.25
N ASN A 299 27.93 -50.86 12.57
CA ASN A 299 28.38 -49.47 12.45
C ASN A 299 27.58 -48.45 13.31
N VAL A 300 27.04 -48.90 14.44
CA VAL A 300 26.32 -48.05 15.39
C VAL A 300 27.24 -47.70 16.56
N THR A 301 27.51 -46.41 16.75
CA THR A 301 28.46 -45.94 17.77
C THR A 301 27.83 -45.77 19.15
N SER A 302 26.52 -45.49 19.22
CA SER A 302 25.78 -45.36 20.47
C SER A 302 24.27 -45.59 20.28
N LEU A 303 23.60 -45.97 21.38
CA LEU A 303 22.14 -46.12 21.39
C LEU A 303 21.44 -44.75 21.42
N PRO A 304 20.39 -44.55 20.59
CA PRO A 304 19.58 -43.34 20.55
C PRO A 304 18.67 -43.18 21.79
N GLN A 305 18.12 -41.98 21.96
CA GLN A 305 17.26 -41.66 23.11
C GLN A 305 15.93 -42.41 23.10
N GLU A 306 15.42 -42.76 21.91
CA GLU A 306 14.29 -43.65 21.74
C GLU A 306 14.70 -44.87 20.92
N LEU A 307 14.21 -46.04 21.32
CA LEU A 307 14.54 -47.30 20.69
C LEU A 307 13.32 -48.20 20.66
N TYR A 308 13.13 -48.87 19.53
CA TYR A 308 12.20 -49.98 19.40
C TYR A 308 12.98 -51.22 19.02
N VAL A 309 12.78 -52.29 19.76
CA VAL A 309 13.35 -53.60 19.50
C VAL A 309 12.20 -54.54 19.20
N VAL A 310 12.13 -55.05 17.97
CA VAL A 310 11.15 -56.05 17.58
C VAL A 310 11.86 -57.36 17.34
N THR A 311 11.41 -58.42 18.02
CA THR A 311 11.94 -59.77 17.78
C THR A 311 10.82 -60.80 17.63
N LEU A 312 11.05 -61.77 16.76
CA LEU A 312 10.22 -62.96 16.65
C LEU A 312 10.79 -64.06 17.53
N LEU A 313 9.95 -64.55 18.45
CA LEU A 313 10.31 -65.66 19.32
C LEU A 313 9.27 -66.77 19.30
N MET A 314 9.73 -68.01 19.45
CA MET A 314 8.89 -69.20 19.56
C MET A 314 9.23 -69.97 20.83
N PRO A 315 8.36 -69.98 21.86
CA PRO A 315 8.56 -70.76 23.08
C PRO A 315 8.42 -72.26 22.77
N GLU A 316 9.45 -73.09 23.03
CA GLU A 316 9.33 -74.55 22.88
C GLU A 316 8.61 -75.21 24.09
N ASN A 317 8.58 -74.54 25.24
CA ASN A 317 8.00 -75.05 26.49
C ASN A 317 7.26 -73.95 27.27
N ASN A 318 6.29 -74.35 28.11
CA ASN A 318 5.45 -73.46 28.90
C ASN A 318 6.05 -73.09 30.25
N ARG A 319 7.35 -73.35 30.50
CA ARG A 319 8.00 -73.03 31.78
C ARG A 319 8.96 -71.86 31.69
N ASP A 320 9.05 -71.26 30.52
CA ASP A 320 10.21 -70.50 30.10
C ASP A 320 9.90 -68.99 30.10
N TYR A 321 10.94 -68.15 30.17
CA TYR A 321 10.81 -66.70 30.02
C TYR A 321 11.67 -66.25 28.85
N HIS A 322 11.12 -65.37 28.01
CA HIS A 322 11.80 -64.89 26.81
C HIS A 322 11.57 -63.42 26.62
N GLY A 323 12.60 -62.67 26.25
CA GLY A 323 12.48 -61.23 26.18
C GLY A 323 13.62 -60.50 25.51
N ALA A 324 13.37 -59.22 25.27
CA ALA A 324 14.42 -58.25 24.96
C ALA A 324 15.02 -57.71 26.26
N VAL A 325 16.33 -57.45 26.27
CA VAL A 325 17.04 -56.89 27.42
C VAL A 325 17.71 -55.58 27.02
N PHE A 326 17.68 -54.62 27.93
CA PHE A 326 18.44 -53.37 27.86
C PHE A 326 19.46 -53.36 29.00
N MET A 327 20.76 -53.30 28.68
CA MET A 327 21.84 -53.49 29.66
C MET A 327 22.76 -52.26 29.73
N THR A 328 23.34 -51.96 30.90
CA THR A 328 24.37 -50.90 31.03
C THR A 328 25.74 -51.34 30.52
N GLY A 329 26.02 -52.64 30.48
CA GLY A 329 27.30 -53.20 30.07
C GLY A 329 27.23 -54.69 29.78
N PRO A 330 28.30 -55.28 29.22
CA PRO A 330 28.27 -56.63 28.62
C PRO A 330 28.42 -57.77 29.63
N SER A 331 28.17 -57.53 30.93
CA SER A 331 28.24 -58.53 32.00
C SER A 331 26.85 -58.85 32.54
N ASN A 332 26.60 -60.10 32.93
CA ASN A 332 25.35 -60.51 33.57
C ASN A 332 25.22 -60.04 35.03
N SER A 333 26.30 -59.49 35.60
CA SER A 333 26.31 -58.88 36.94
C SER A 333 25.94 -57.39 36.93
N GLU A 334 25.74 -56.79 35.76
CA GLU A 334 25.41 -55.37 35.64
C GLU A 334 23.91 -55.12 35.64
N PRO A 335 23.46 -53.91 36.03
CA PRO A 335 22.05 -53.57 35.96
C PRO A 335 21.48 -53.68 34.54
N PHE A 336 20.31 -54.29 34.44
CA PHE A 336 19.58 -54.38 33.18
C PHE A 336 18.07 -54.39 33.38
N VAL A 337 17.33 -54.03 32.33
CA VAL A 337 15.87 -54.11 32.28
C VAL A 337 15.49 -55.16 31.25
N GLU A 338 14.71 -56.13 31.70
CA GLU A 338 14.19 -57.23 30.90
C GLU A 338 12.71 -57.02 30.61
N LEU A 339 12.34 -57.22 29.34
CA LEU A 339 10.97 -57.16 28.86
C LEU A 339 10.58 -58.54 28.36
N THR A 340 9.81 -59.27 29.18
CA THR A 340 9.57 -60.70 29.03
C THR A 340 8.14 -61.06 28.67
N ILE A 341 8.00 -62.10 27.86
CA ILE A 341 6.81 -62.95 27.78
C ILE A 341 7.04 -64.17 28.67
N ASN A 342 6.06 -64.52 29.50
CA ASN A 342 6.04 -65.72 30.31
C ASN A 342 4.82 -66.59 29.96
N PRO A 343 5.01 -67.61 29.09
CA PRO A 343 3.97 -68.57 28.79
C PRO A 343 3.51 -69.42 29.98
N ARG A 344 4.31 -69.49 31.06
CA ARG A 344 3.92 -70.24 32.27
C ARG A 344 2.84 -69.53 33.07
N SER A 345 2.93 -68.21 33.16
CA SER A 345 1.98 -67.39 33.93
C SER A 345 1.05 -66.58 33.04
N ASP A 346 1.04 -66.84 31.73
CA ASP A 346 0.17 -66.15 30.77
C ASP A 346 0.30 -64.62 30.85
N THR A 347 1.55 -64.13 31.03
CA THR A 347 1.83 -62.72 31.28
C THR A 347 2.96 -62.17 30.42
N VAL A 348 2.89 -60.89 30.10
CA VAL A 348 4.07 -60.06 29.80
C VAL A 348 4.52 -59.35 31.07
N SER A 349 5.81 -59.15 31.26
CA SER A 349 6.36 -58.41 32.40
C SER A 349 7.55 -57.55 32.01
N ILE A 350 7.74 -56.46 32.75
CA ILE A 350 8.98 -55.69 32.76
C ILE A 350 9.61 -55.89 34.13
N ARG A 351 10.89 -56.25 34.14
CA ARG A 351 11.68 -56.46 35.36
C ARG A 351 12.98 -55.71 35.24
N SER A 352 13.52 -55.26 36.36
CA SER A 352 14.88 -54.75 36.44
C SER A 352 15.70 -55.61 37.37
N PHE A 353 16.93 -55.88 36.97
CA PHE A 353 17.98 -56.41 37.81
C PHE A 353 18.92 -55.26 38.17
N ASP A 354 19.24 -55.09 39.45
CA ASP A 354 20.11 -54.00 39.93
C ASP A 354 21.57 -54.45 40.17
N GLY A 355 21.89 -55.71 39.86
CA GLY A 355 23.18 -56.33 40.13
C GLY A 355 23.13 -57.37 41.26
N ASP A 356 22.15 -57.25 42.17
CA ASP A 356 21.99 -58.12 43.33
C ASP A 356 20.61 -58.80 43.35
N ASP A 357 19.54 -58.07 43.03
CA ASP A 357 18.16 -58.53 43.17
C ASP A 357 17.27 -58.18 41.96
N TRP A 358 16.18 -58.95 41.84
CA TRP A 358 15.17 -58.78 40.81
C TRP A 358 13.96 -58.00 41.30
N HIS A 359 13.64 -56.93 40.57
CA HIS A 359 12.47 -56.08 40.82
C HIS A 359 11.49 -56.20 39.68
N ARG A 360 10.26 -56.63 39.98
CA ARG A 360 9.17 -56.60 38.99
C ARG A 360 8.62 -55.19 38.89
N LEU A 361 8.81 -54.54 37.76
CA LEU A 361 8.36 -53.18 37.52
C LEU A 361 6.91 -53.14 37.03
N CYS A 362 6.53 -54.07 36.15
CA CYS A 362 5.14 -54.22 35.73
C CYS A 362 4.84 -55.64 35.24
N SER A 363 3.57 -56.04 35.26
CA SER A 363 3.11 -57.28 34.63
C SER A 363 1.66 -57.15 34.19
N SER A 364 1.35 -57.66 33.00
CA SER A 364 0.01 -57.78 32.45
C SER A 364 -0.21 -59.22 32.03
N GLY A 365 -1.38 -59.80 32.31
CA GLY A 365 -1.63 -61.22 32.08
C GLY A 365 -3.05 -61.55 31.66
N GLY A 366 -3.32 -62.85 31.52
CA GLY A 366 -4.63 -63.36 31.10
C GLY A 366 -4.69 -63.84 29.64
N TYR A 367 -3.53 -64.02 28.99
CA TYR A 367 -3.45 -64.59 27.64
C TYR A 367 -2.74 -65.94 27.65
N ASN A 368 -3.43 -66.99 27.19
CA ASN A 368 -2.91 -68.35 27.12
C ASN A 368 -1.87 -68.50 25.99
N PHE A 369 -0.59 -68.29 26.31
CA PHE A 369 0.48 -68.43 25.34
C PHE A 369 0.68 -69.91 24.99
N ARG A 370 0.45 -70.24 23.73
CA ARG A 370 0.72 -71.56 23.15
C ARG A 370 2.21 -71.75 22.88
N THR A 371 2.74 -72.94 23.15
CA THR A 371 4.09 -73.34 22.74
C THR A 371 4.14 -73.66 21.24
N ASN A 372 5.32 -73.54 20.63
CA ASN A 372 5.55 -73.72 19.20
C ASN A 372 4.72 -72.78 18.30
N VAL A 373 4.37 -71.60 18.82
CA VAL A 373 3.72 -70.52 18.07
C VAL A 373 4.67 -69.31 18.10
N TRP A 374 4.76 -68.61 16.98
CA TRP A 374 5.54 -67.38 16.88
C TRP A 374 4.81 -66.22 17.54
N TYR A 375 5.55 -65.44 18.33
CA TYR A 375 5.10 -64.18 18.89
C TYR A 375 6.04 -63.07 18.45
N ALA A 376 5.46 -61.94 18.05
CA ALA A 376 6.21 -60.71 17.86
C ALA A 376 6.24 -59.95 19.19
N VAL A 377 7.44 -59.66 19.66
CA VAL A 377 7.67 -58.88 20.88
C VAL A 377 8.27 -57.56 20.49
N MET A 378 7.56 -56.48 20.78
CA MET A 378 8.05 -55.13 20.61
C MET A 378 8.36 -54.53 21.97
N ALA A 379 9.63 -54.26 22.20
CA ALA A 379 10.13 -53.54 23.35
C ALA A 379 10.46 -52.10 22.94
N ARG A 380 9.97 -51.12 23.69
CA ARG A 380 10.31 -49.70 23.52
C ARG A 380 11.12 -49.24 24.72
N PHE A 381 12.15 -48.47 24.45
CA PHE A 381 12.89 -47.67 25.39
C PHE A 381 12.75 -46.19 24.99
N SER A 382 12.50 -45.29 25.93
CA SER A 382 12.49 -43.85 25.71
C SER A 382 13.08 -43.15 26.94
N ARG A 383 14.16 -42.39 26.74
CA ARG A 383 14.82 -41.64 27.81
C ARG A 383 14.03 -40.36 28.11
N THR A 384 13.37 -40.29 29.27
CA THR A 384 12.56 -39.12 29.65
C THR A 384 13.34 -38.06 30.43
N SER A 385 14.41 -38.47 31.12
CA SER A 385 15.36 -37.54 31.77
C SER A 385 16.76 -38.16 31.83
N GLN A 386 17.75 -37.42 32.37
CA GLN A 386 19.09 -37.99 32.62
C GLN A 386 19.06 -39.19 33.59
N ALA A 387 18.03 -39.31 34.43
CA ALA A 387 17.94 -40.32 35.48
C ALA A 387 16.87 -41.39 35.23
N HIS A 388 15.87 -41.13 34.36
CA HIS A 388 14.71 -42.00 34.19
C HIS A 388 14.48 -42.37 32.73
N SER A 389 14.15 -43.64 32.52
CA SER A 389 13.80 -44.20 31.22
C SER A 389 12.46 -44.92 31.28
N ASN A 390 11.64 -44.72 30.25
CA ASN A 390 10.39 -45.42 30.06
C ASN A 390 10.62 -46.68 29.22
N PHE A 391 10.10 -47.79 29.71
CA PHE A 391 10.11 -49.08 29.04
C PHE A 391 8.68 -49.51 28.76
N SER A 392 8.41 -50.04 27.58
CA SER A 392 7.14 -50.71 27.30
C SER A 392 7.32 -51.97 26.48
N ILE A 393 6.58 -53.01 26.81
CA ILE A 393 6.50 -54.24 26.03
C ILE A 393 5.10 -54.37 25.43
N LEU A 394 5.05 -54.78 24.17
CA LEU A 394 3.86 -55.23 23.49
C LEU A 394 4.10 -56.62 22.93
N ALA A 395 3.30 -57.59 23.37
CA ALA A 395 3.23 -58.92 22.76
C ALA A 395 2.07 -58.97 21.77
N MET A 396 2.34 -59.52 20.59
CA MET A 396 1.35 -59.71 19.52
C MET A 396 1.30 -61.20 19.14
N ASP A 397 0.10 -61.71 18.89
CA ASP A 397 -0.09 -63.07 18.36
C ASP A 397 0.16 -63.13 16.86
N GLU A 398 -0.03 -64.33 16.30
CA GLU A 398 -0.03 -64.62 14.87
C GLU A 398 -1.11 -63.87 14.06
N GLN A 399 -2.04 -63.15 14.70
CA GLN A 399 -3.08 -62.33 14.05
C GLN A 399 -2.80 -60.82 14.13
N GLY A 400 -1.76 -60.39 14.84
CA GLY A 400 -1.29 -59.01 14.88
C GLY A 400 -2.05 -58.16 15.89
N GLY A 401 -2.98 -58.79 16.62
CA GLY A 401 -3.70 -58.16 17.71
C GLY A 401 -2.76 -57.92 18.89
N PRO A 402 -2.82 -56.74 19.54
CA PRO A 402 -2.14 -56.54 20.81
C PRO A 402 -2.73 -57.53 21.83
N LEU A 403 -1.93 -58.49 22.29
CA LEU A 403 -2.37 -59.49 23.26
C LEU A 403 -2.33 -58.91 24.66
N LEU A 404 -1.15 -58.43 25.01
CA LEU A 404 -0.81 -57.90 26.32
C LEU A 404 0.22 -56.80 26.12
N SER A 405 0.03 -55.71 26.85
CA SER A 405 0.99 -54.61 26.92
C SER A 405 1.28 -54.24 28.36
N CYS A 406 2.48 -53.75 28.61
CA CYS A 406 2.88 -53.27 29.92
C CYS A 406 3.91 -52.16 29.76
N SER A 407 3.89 -51.16 30.65
CA SER A 407 4.85 -50.06 30.65
C SER A 407 5.32 -49.75 32.07
N ALA A 408 6.59 -49.41 32.21
CA ALA A 408 7.22 -49.09 33.49
C ALA A 408 8.33 -48.04 33.31
N THR A 409 8.77 -47.44 34.42
CA THR A 409 9.93 -46.55 34.47
C THR A 409 11.06 -47.20 35.26
N ALA A 410 12.30 -47.04 34.81
CA ALA A 410 13.48 -47.50 35.53
C ALA A 410 14.67 -46.55 35.35
N ASP A 411 15.56 -46.55 36.33
CA ASP A 411 16.76 -45.69 36.36
C ASP A 411 17.91 -46.34 35.60
N LEU A 412 17.70 -46.57 34.30
CA LEU A 412 18.65 -47.28 33.44
C LEU A 412 18.96 -46.48 32.18
N GLY A 413 20.25 -46.24 31.93
CA GLY A 413 20.77 -45.73 30.66
C GLY A 413 21.44 -46.87 29.88
N PRO A 414 20.71 -47.64 29.07
CA PRO A 414 21.27 -48.80 28.40
C PRO A 414 22.32 -48.38 27.37
N ALA A 415 23.39 -49.17 27.32
CA ALA A 415 24.44 -49.12 26.30
C ALA A 415 24.37 -50.33 25.34
N TYR A 416 23.68 -51.40 25.74
CA TYR A 416 23.55 -52.63 24.96
C TYR A 416 22.09 -53.09 24.90
N ILE A 417 21.75 -53.77 23.81
CA ILE A 417 20.46 -54.43 23.60
C ILE A 417 20.74 -55.92 23.40
N GLY A 418 19.94 -56.78 24.03
CA GLY A 418 20.14 -58.21 23.95
C GLY A 418 18.87 -59.03 23.93
N LEU A 419 19.08 -60.33 23.83
CA LEU A 419 18.09 -61.39 23.91
C LEU A 419 18.33 -62.14 25.23
N ALA A 420 17.26 -62.38 25.97
CA ALA A 420 17.31 -63.18 27.20
C ALA A 420 16.45 -64.43 27.10
N ASN A 421 16.93 -65.46 27.79
CA ASN A 421 16.23 -66.71 28.00
C ASN A 421 16.47 -67.26 29.41
N TYR A 422 15.43 -67.76 30.07
CA TYR A 422 15.50 -68.30 31.44
C TYR A 422 14.89 -69.69 31.56
N LEU A 423 15.48 -70.52 32.44
CA LEU A 423 15.01 -71.83 32.92
C LEU A 423 14.95 -72.94 31.86
N TYR A 424 16.04 -73.70 31.68
CA TYR A 424 16.15 -74.89 30.79
C TYR A 424 15.52 -74.72 29.40
N ALA A 425 15.42 -73.46 28.96
CA ALA A 425 14.49 -73.05 27.95
C ALA A 425 15.14 -73.13 26.60
N ARG A 426 14.43 -73.69 25.63
CA ARG A 426 14.90 -73.80 24.26
C ARG A 426 14.13 -72.83 23.40
N THR A 427 14.63 -71.61 23.30
CA THR A 427 13.94 -70.54 22.57
C THR A 427 14.59 -70.34 21.23
N ARG A 428 13.76 -70.12 20.22
CA ARG A 428 14.21 -69.76 18.88
C ARG A 428 13.93 -68.29 18.66
N PHE A 429 14.99 -67.56 18.36
CA PHE A 429 14.93 -66.19 17.87
C PHE A 429 15.21 -66.23 16.38
N ASP A 430 14.30 -65.68 15.59
CA ASP A 430 14.39 -65.72 14.13
C ASP A 430 14.94 -64.41 13.57
N THR A 431 14.39 -63.29 14.03
CA THR A 431 14.79 -61.97 13.53
C THR A 431 14.82 -60.95 14.66
N ILE A 432 15.72 -59.97 14.54
CA ILE A 432 15.73 -58.77 15.37
C ILE A 432 15.80 -57.49 14.54
N TYR A 433 14.93 -56.55 14.89
CA TYR A 433 14.87 -55.21 14.32
C TYR A 433 15.07 -54.18 15.42
N VAL A 434 15.92 -53.19 15.16
CA VAL A 434 16.16 -52.07 16.07
C VAL A 434 15.93 -50.76 15.32
N SER A 435 14.99 -49.93 15.77
CA SER A 435 14.65 -48.61 15.20
C SER A 435 14.91 -47.47 16.20
N ASN A 436 15.40 -46.31 15.74
CA ASN A 436 15.87 -45.18 16.57
C ASN A 436 14.88 -44.02 16.78
N ALA A 437 13.77 -43.97 16.05
CA ALA A 437 12.96 -42.75 16.00
C ALA A 437 11.45 -42.99 16.12
N THR A 438 10.97 -44.17 15.75
CA THR A 438 9.55 -44.40 15.48
C THR A 438 9.16 -45.85 15.62
N ASP A 439 7.87 -46.05 15.88
CA ASP A 439 7.25 -47.38 15.98
C ASP A 439 7.41 -48.10 14.62
N PRO A 440 8.22 -49.16 14.56
CA PRO A 440 8.52 -49.84 13.31
C PRO A 440 7.28 -50.52 12.72
N ARG A 441 6.17 -50.62 13.48
CA ARG A 441 4.91 -51.15 12.95
C ARG A 441 4.30 -50.35 11.81
N TYR A 442 4.72 -49.11 11.63
CA TYR A 442 4.15 -48.22 10.63
C TYR A 442 5.23 -47.63 9.73
N VAL A 443 4.85 -47.38 8.49
CA VAL A 443 5.50 -46.41 7.63
C VAL A 443 4.74 -45.10 7.74
N TYR A 444 5.46 -43.99 7.80
CA TYR A 444 4.88 -42.68 8.04
C TYR A 444 4.96 -41.85 6.76
N MET A 445 3.81 -41.45 6.21
CA MET A 445 3.73 -40.52 5.09
C MET A 445 3.32 -39.13 5.60
N LEU A 446 4.30 -38.24 5.72
CA LEU A 446 4.13 -36.86 6.15
C LEU A 446 3.65 -35.96 5.01
N ASN A 447 2.99 -34.86 5.36
CA ASN A 447 2.49 -33.85 4.40
C ASN A 447 1.51 -34.43 3.36
N SER A 448 0.79 -35.49 3.74
CA SER A 448 -0.27 -36.08 2.94
C SER A 448 -1.62 -35.60 3.48
N PRO A 449 -2.43 -34.87 2.68
CA PRO A 449 -3.78 -34.45 3.05
C PRO A 449 -4.66 -35.59 3.55
N GLN A 450 -5.60 -35.31 4.46
CA GLN A 450 -6.48 -36.30 5.09
C GLN A 450 -7.35 -37.05 4.06
N GLU A 451 -7.70 -36.39 2.96
CA GLU A 451 -8.52 -36.94 1.88
C GLU A 451 -7.77 -37.88 0.93
N TYR A 452 -6.47 -38.10 1.14
CA TYR A 452 -5.68 -39.01 0.30
C TYR A 452 -5.66 -40.42 0.85
N ASP A 453 -5.57 -41.39 -0.06
CA ASP A 453 -5.34 -42.78 0.30
C ASP A 453 -3.86 -43.11 0.09
N VAL A 454 -3.18 -43.58 1.13
CA VAL A 454 -1.77 -44.02 1.05
C VAL A 454 -1.73 -45.54 1.10
N VAL A 455 -1.11 -46.17 0.10
CA VAL A 455 -1.06 -47.61 -0.06
C VAL A 455 0.38 -48.06 -0.29
N ILE A 456 0.81 -49.14 0.36
CA ILE A 456 2.04 -49.85 0.00
C ILE A 456 1.64 -51.16 -0.68
N GLU A 457 2.17 -51.40 -1.88
CA GLU A 457 1.97 -52.63 -2.63
C GLU A 457 3.29 -53.39 -2.74
N THR A 458 3.27 -54.69 -2.44
CA THR A 458 4.34 -55.64 -2.78
C THR A 458 3.79 -56.71 -3.71
N GLU A 459 4.64 -57.62 -4.18
CA GLU A 459 4.17 -58.76 -4.99
C GLU A 459 3.16 -59.65 -4.25
N SER A 460 3.21 -59.67 -2.91
CA SER A 460 2.45 -60.60 -2.07
C SER A 460 1.40 -59.95 -1.16
N ALA A 461 1.42 -58.63 -0.99
CA ALA A 461 0.54 -57.94 -0.04
C ALA A 461 0.24 -56.49 -0.44
N THR A 462 -0.87 -55.98 0.07
CA THR A 462 -1.25 -54.56 0.00
C THR A 462 -1.54 -54.05 1.40
N PHE A 463 -0.94 -52.92 1.75
CA PHE A 463 -1.05 -52.28 3.05
C PHE A 463 -1.69 -50.90 2.87
N THR A 464 -2.83 -50.65 3.52
CA THR A 464 -3.55 -49.38 3.41
C THR A 464 -3.32 -48.54 4.67
N GLY A 465 -2.89 -47.30 4.47
CA GLY A 465 -2.68 -46.35 5.55
C GLY A 465 -3.97 -45.68 6.02
N TYR A 466 -3.92 -45.16 7.24
CA TYR A 466 -4.96 -44.32 7.81
C TYR A 466 -4.36 -42.99 8.23
N TYR A 467 -5.14 -41.91 8.11
CA TYR A 467 -4.70 -40.59 8.52
C TYR A 467 -4.60 -40.51 10.04
N ASP A 468 -3.48 -39.99 10.54
CA ASP A 468 -3.23 -39.72 11.95
C ASP A 468 -2.89 -38.24 12.14
N SER A 469 -3.80 -37.52 12.80
CA SER A 469 -3.66 -36.10 13.05
C SER A 469 -2.47 -35.74 13.96
N SER A 470 -1.91 -36.69 14.72
CA SER A 470 -0.76 -36.43 15.59
C SER A 470 0.55 -36.24 14.83
N ILE A 471 0.60 -36.68 13.57
CA ILE A 471 1.78 -36.56 12.68
C ILE A 471 1.47 -35.76 11.41
N GLU A 472 0.25 -35.23 11.30
CA GLU A 472 -0.26 -34.54 10.09
C GLU A 472 0.04 -35.34 8.81
N GLY A 473 -0.32 -36.63 8.82
CA GLY A 473 0.02 -37.56 7.77
C GLY A 473 -0.61 -38.94 7.93
N HIS A 474 -0.23 -39.87 7.07
CA HIS A 474 -0.74 -41.25 7.09
C HIS A 474 0.22 -42.21 7.78
N LYS A 475 -0.34 -43.14 8.55
CA LYS A 475 0.38 -44.32 9.07
C LYS A 475 -0.04 -45.54 8.26
N VAL A 476 0.91 -46.18 7.58
CA VAL A 476 0.69 -47.43 6.85
C VAL A 476 1.16 -48.60 7.72
N PRO A 477 0.27 -49.45 8.25
CA PRO A 477 0.67 -50.58 9.08
C PRO A 477 1.38 -51.63 8.21
N LEU A 478 2.62 -51.98 8.56
CA LEU A 478 3.36 -53.07 7.88
C LEU A 478 2.97 -54.46 8.42
N PHE A 479 2.02 -54.52 9.36
CA PHE A 479 1.64 -55.74 10.08
C PHE A 479 0.14 -56.10 10.02
N PRO A 480 -0.41 -56.40 8.84
CA PRO A 480 -1.74 -56.98 8.74
C PRO A 480 -1.71 -58.51 8.97
N ASN A 481 -0.56 -59.18 8.82
CA ASN A 481 -0.41 -60.63 8.98
C ASN A 481 0.97 -61.03 9.57
N PRO A 482 1.06 -61.35 10.87
CA PRO A 482 2.31 -61.69 11.57
C PRO A 482 2.98 -63.00 11.21
N GLN A 483 2.40 -63.84 10.33
CA GLN A 483 3.14 -65.00 9.82
C GLN A 483 4.36 -64.60 8.99
N ARG A 484 4.44 -63.33 8.58
CA ARG A 484 5.62 -62.73 7.96
C ARG A 484 5.80 -61.33 8.52
N LEU A 485 6.69 -61.21 9.51
CA LEU A 485 7.08 -59.92 10.09
C LEU A 485 7.95 -59.16 9.06
N GLU A 486 7.32 -58.59 8.03
CA GLU A 486 7.99 -57.89 6.93
C GLU A 486 8.14 -56.40 7.26
N LEU A 487 8.98 -56.11 8.26
CA LEU A 487 9.35 -54.73 8.62
C LEU A 487 10.20 -54.03 7.56
N VAL A 488 10.74 -54.81 6.62
CA VAL A 488 11.47 -54.32 5.46
C VAL A 488 10.81 -54.96 4.25
N LEU A 489 10.11 -54.14 3.48
CA LEU A 489 9.47 -54.53 2.24
C LEU A 489 10.41 -54.18 1.08
N GLU A 490 11.06 -55.18 0.51
CA GLU A 490 11.89 -55.01 -0.69
C GLU A 490 11.02 -54.85 -1.93
N ASN A 491 11.44 -54.01 -2.87
CA ASN A 491 10.73 -53.74 -4.13
C ASN A 491 9.24 -53.36 -3.94
N ALA A 492 8.93 -52.67 -2.84
CA ALA A 492 7.59 -52.19 -2.56
C ALA A 492 7.29 -50.91 -3.34
N SER A 493 6.03 -50.71 -3.70
CA SER A 493 5.52 -49.46 -4.25
C SER A 493 4.65 -48.74 -3.22
N LEU A 494 5.14 -47.61 -2.73
CA LEU A 494 4.39 -46.69 -1.87
C LEU A 494 3.67 -45.67 -2.77
N ARG A 495 2.35 -45.77 -2.85
CA ARG A 495 1.46 -44.99 -3.69
C ARG A 495 0.55 -44.09 -2.87
N VAL A 496 0.30 -42.88 -3.38
CA VAL A 496 -0.63 -41.93 -2.80
C VAL A 496 -1.70 -41.61 -3.83
N TYR A 497 -2.97 -41.72 -3.45
CA TYR A 497 -4.12 -41.47 -4.32
C TYR A 497 -4.97 -40.31 -3.78
N SER A 498 -5.59 -39.56 -4.69
CA SER A 498 -6.68 -38.61 -4.39
C SER A 498 -7.94 -39.14 -5.05
N GLY A 499 -8.82 -39.76 -4.26
CA GLY A 499 -9.88 -40.60 -4.80
C GLY A 499 -9.29 -41.75 -5.63
N ASN A 500 -9.66 -41.86 -6.91
CA ASN A 500 -9.16 -42.91 -7.80
C ASN A 500 -7.89 -42.52 -8.59
N ALA A 501 -7.39 -41.29 -8.43
CA ALA A 501 -6.25 -40.80 -9.20
C ALA A 501 -4.93 -41.00 -8.42
N LEU A 502 -3.95 -41.68 -9.03
CA LEU A 502 -2.60 -41.80 -8.48
C LEU A 502 -1.93 -40.41 -8.51
N VAL A 503 -1.57 -39.90 -7.34
CA VAL A 503 -0.93 -38.58 -7.13
C VAL A 503 0.59 -38.73 -7.13
N ALA A 504 1.11 -39.77 -6.49
CA ALA A 504 2.55 -40.00 -6.39
C ALA A 504 2.86 -41.48 -6.15
N GLU A 505 4.06 -41.90 -6.58
CA GLU A 505 4.58 -43.26 -6.38
C GLU A 505 6.07 -43.22 -6.02
N TYR A 506 6.46 -44.06 -5.07
CA TYR A 506 7.84 -44.40 -4.74
C TYR A 506 8.00 -45.90 -4.84
N THR A 507 8.94 -46.38 -5.67
CA THR A 507 9.29 -47.80 -5.75
C THR A 507 10.67 -48.03 -5.16
N GLY A 508 10.78 -48.93 -4.19
CA GLY A 508 12.06 -49.24 -3.54
C GLY A 508 11.89 -50.04 -2.25
N THR A 509 12.93 -50.05 -1.43
CA THR A 509 12.86 -50.66 -0.09
C THR A 509 12.09 -49.74 0.85
N VAL A 510 10.98 -50.25 1.39
CA VAL A 510 10.17 -49.55 2.39
C VAL A 510 10.37 -50.18 3.76
N LYS A 511 10.77 -49.38 4.76
CA LYS A 511 11.11 -49.89 6.10
C LYS A 511 10.17 -49.32 7.16
N GLY A 512 9.77 -50.18 8.07
CA GLY A 512 9.00 -49.81 9.25
C GLY A 512 9.75 -48.82 10.12
N GLY A 513 9.07 -47.75 10.50
CA GLY A 513 9.61 -46.60 11.20
C GLY A 513 10.04 -45.46 10.27
N ASP A 514 10.29 -45.72 8.98
CA ASP A 514 10.75 -44.66 8.09
C ASP A 514 9.67 -43.60 7.82
N TYR A 515 10.15 -42.39 7.60
CA TYR A 515 9.36 -41.27 7.15
C TYR A 515 9.53 -41.05 5.65
N TYR A 516 8.40 -40.93 4.98
CA TYR A 516 8.26 -40.51 3.61
C TYR A 516 7.56 -39.16 3.60
N TYR A 517 8.00 -38.28 2.74
CA TYR A 517 7.46 -36.94 2.62
C TYR A 517 6.86 -36.78 1.24
N LEU A 518 5.58 -36.46 1.19
CA LEU A 518 4.91 -36.07 -0.04
C LEU A 518 5.29 -34.61 -0.34
N SER A 519 6.21 -34.42 -1.29
CA SER A 519 6.44 -33.14 -1.94
C SER A 519 5.27 -32.88 -2.86
N VAL A 520 4.27 -32.17 -2.35
CA VAL A 520 3.17 -31.72 -3.17
C VAL A 520 3.72 -30.67 -4.14
N GLY A 521 3.68 -30.99 -5.43
CA GLY A 521 4.17 -30.10 -6.47
C GLY A 521 3.41 -28.78 -6.46
N GLY A 522 4.00 -27.75 -5.83
CA GLY A 522 3.60 -26.38 -6.06
C GLY A 522 3.84 -26.04 -7.54
N ALA A 523 2.81 -25.53 -8.22
CA ALA A 523 3.01 -24.99 -9.55
C ALA A 523 3.58 -23.58 -9.39
N LEU A 524 4.87 -23.41 -9.66
CA LEU A 524 5.46 -22.11 -9.80
C LEU A 524 5.18 -21.59 -11.21
N LEU A 525 4.42 -20.50 -11.32
CA LEU A 525 4.22 -19.76 -12.56
C LEU A 525 4.98 -18.44 -12.44
N VAL A 526 6.18 -18.36 -13.01
CA VAL A 526 6.86 -17.07 -13.16
C VAL A 526 6.29 -16.38 -14.41
N VAL A 527 5.82 -15.14 -14.28
CA VAL A 527 5.38 -14.33 -15.44
C VAL A 527 6.27 -13.10 -15.52
N GLU A 528 7.21 -13.12 -16.46
CA GLU A 528 8.11 -11.99 -16.68
C GLU A 528 7.46 -10.97 -17.61
N GLY A 529 7.50 -9.69 -17.20
CA GLY A 529 7.03 -8.58 -18.01
C GLY A 529 7.96 -7.39 -17.87
N THR A 530 8.59 -6.96 -18.96
CA THR A 530 9.38 -5.73 -18.98
C THR A 530 8.45 -4.55 -19.18
N LEU A 531 8.48 -3.58 -18.27
CA LEU A 531 7.80 -2.30 -18.45
C LEU A 531 8.84 -1.23 -18.67
N ASP A 532 8.83 -0.59 -19.84
CA ASP A 532 9.70 0.55 -20.11
C ASP A 532 9.11 1.82 -19.48
N THR A 533 9.72 2.29 -18.40
CA THR A 533 9.32 3.52 -17.71
C THR A 533 10.14 4.74 -18.12
N SER A 534 10.97 4.65 -19.15
CA SER A 534 11.90 5.73 -19.55
C SER A 534 11.22 7.08 -19.89
N GLY A 535 9.91 7.08 -20.12
CA GLY A 535 9.08 8.29 -20.30
C GLY A 535 8.44 8.87 -19.03
N LEU A 536 8.49 8.17 -17.89
CA LEU A 536 7.84 8.55 -16.64
C LEU A 536 8.87 9.13 -15.65
N ARG A 537 8.73 10.41 -15.27
CA ARG A 537 9.62 11.03 -14.28
C ARG A 537 9.30 10.61 -12.84
N HIS A 538 8.03 10.29 -12.56
CA HIS A 538 7.57 9.77 -11.27
C HIS A 538 6.41 8.80 -11.49
N ALA A 539 6.63 7.49 -11.35
CA ALA A 539 5.52 6.54 -11.17
C ALA A 539 5.02 6.67 -9.74
N SER A 540 3.72 6.90 -9.55
CA SER A 540 3.07 6.99 -8.22
C SER A 540 2.29 5.73 -7.87
N GLU A 541 2.02 4.86 -8.84
CA GLU A 541 1.23 3.65 -8.63
C GLU A 541 1.57 2.60 -9.70
N VAL A 542 1.79 1.35 -9.30
CA VAL A 542 1.89 0.20 -10.20
C VAL A 542 0.80 -0.79 -9.79
N ILE A 543 -0.27 -0.87 -10.59
CA ILE A 543 -1.36 -1.81 -10.38
C ILE A 543 -1.13 -3.02 -11.28
N ALA A 544 -0.97 -4.20 -10.69
CA ALA A 544 -0.92 -5.46 -11.42
C ALA A 544 -2.19 -6.26 -11.15
N THR A 545 -3.06 -6.38 -12.15
CA THR A 545 -4.22 -7.27 -12.09
C THR A 545 -3.88 -8.59 -12.79
N LEU A 546 -3.86 -9.67 -12.03
CA LEU A 546 -3.70 -11.02 -12.57
C LEU A 546 -5.04 -11.76 -12.47
N SER A 547 -5.61 -12.14 -13.62
CA SER A 547 -6.74 -13.08 -13.66
C SER A 547 -6.22 -14.50 -13.86
N VAL A 548 -6.57 -15.37 -12.93
CA VAL A 548 -6.17 -16.78 -12.92
C VAL A 548 -7.41 -17.67 -12.82
N ALA A 549 -7.50 -18.64 -13.73
CA ALA A 549 -8.43 -19.75 -13.65
C ALA A 549 -7.69 -20.99 -13.11
N SER A 550 -8.24 -21.60 -12.06
CA SER A 550 -7.83 -22.92 -11.56
C SER A 550 -8.96 -23.91 -11.80
N ASN A 551 -8.64 -25.17 -12.12
CA ASN A 551 -9.61 -26.25 -12.15
C ASN A 551 -10.02 -26.74 -10.74
N ARG A 552 -9.47 -26.15 -9.68
CA ARG A 552 -9.77 -26.46 -8.28
C ARG A 552 -10.69 -25.39 -7.68
N THR A 553 -11.51 -25.80 -6.71
CA THR A 553 -12.43 -24.91 -5.99
C THR A 553 -11.74 -24.02 -4.96
N SER A 554 -10.50 -24.34 -4.57
CA SER A 554 -9.70 -23.55 -3.64
C SER A 554 -8.21 -23.79 -3.87
N THR A 555 -7.52 -22.83 -4.48
CA THR A 555 -6.06 -22.81 -4.60
C THR A 555 -5.55 -21.54 -3.93
N LEU A 556 -4.52 -21.66 -3.10
CA LEU A 556 -3.87 -20.50 -2.50
C LEU A 556 -2.86 -19.94 -3.51
N ILE A 557 -2.99 -18.67 -3.86
CA ILE A 557 -2.06 -17.97 -4.74
C ILE A 557 -1.37 -16.88 -3.95
N SER A 558 -0.04 -16.86 -4.05
CA SER A 558 0.81 -15.75 -3.64
C SER A 558 1.37 -15.09 -4.90
N VAL A 559 1.25 -13.77 -5.01
CA VAL A 559 1.89 -12.99 -6.08
C VAL A 559 2.96 -12.13 -5.44
N TYR A 560 4.12 -12.08 -6.07
CA TYR A 560 5.26 -11.28 -5.67
C TYR A 560 5.66 -10.38 -6.84
N LEU A 561 5.87 -9.11 -6.56
CA LEU A 561 6.43 -8.15 -7.51
C LEU A 561 7.86 -7.82 -7.09
N TYR A 562 8.81 -8.00 -8.00
CA TYR A 562 10.23 -7.73 -7.77
C TYR A 562 10.72 -6.56 -8.64
N ASP A 563 11.57 -5.71 -8.06
CA ASP A 563 12.38 -4.74 -8.81
C ASP A 563 13.58 -5.50 -9.36
N TRP A 564 13.75 -5.50 -10.69
CA TRP A 564 14.96 -5.96 -11.33
C TRP A 564 15.82 -4.75 -11.66
N THR A 565 16.64 -4.38 -10.69
CA THR A 565 17.78 -3.50 -10.89
C THR A 565 19.05 -4.27 -10.51
N LEU A 566 19.94 -4.49 -11.49
CA LEU A 566 21.32 -4.99 -11.30
C LEU A 566 21.46 -6.35 -10.57
N ASP A 567 20.79 -7.41 -11.05
CA ASP A 567 20.94 -8.82 -10.61
C ASP A 567 20.49 -9.15 -9.18
N SER A 568 19.68 -8.30 -8.54
CA SER A 568 19.09 -8.59 -7.22
C SER A 568 17.56 -8.60 -7.27
N TYR A 569 16.94 -9.61 -6.65
CA TYR A 569 15.50 -9.68 -6.44
C TYR A 569 15.14 -8.87 -5.20
N SER A 570 14.90 -7.58 -5.37
CA SER A 570 14.33 -6.77 -4.29
C SER A 570 12.81 -6.92 -4.32
N LEU A 571 12.24 -7.60 -3.33
CA LEU A 571 10.78 -7.75 -3.22
C LEU A 571 10.17 -6.36 -3.00
N ILE A 572 9.37 -5.90 -3.96
CA ILE A 572 8.64 -4.64 -3.87
C ILE A 572 7.35 -4.87 -3.08
N ALA A 573 6.59 -5.90 -3.45
CA ALA A 573 5.29 -6.18 -2.88
C ALA A 573 4.92 -7.66 -2.95
N GLN A 574 4.08 -8.11 -2.02
CA GLN A 574 3.52 -9.45 -1.97
C GLN A 574 2.02 -9.35 -1.63
N GLY A 575 1.21 -10.16 -2.30
CA GLY A 575 -0.18 -10.37 -1.92
C GLY A 575 -0.56 -11.84 -1.99
N THR A 576 -1.48 -12.25 -1.13
CA THR A 576 -2.01 -13.61 -1.09
C THR A 576 -3.52 -13.58 -1.26
N GLY A 577 -4.06 -14.57 -1.97
CA GLY A 577 -5.50 -14.74 -2.14
C GLY A 577 -5.86 -16.18 -2.43
N SER A 578 -7.10 -16.55 -2.13
CA SER A 578 -7.67 -17.86 -2.49
C SER A 578 -8.57 -17.72 -3.71
N ILE A 579 -8.44 -18.61 -4.69
CA ILE A 579 -9.35 -18.65 -5.84
C ILE A 579 -10.66 -19.34 -5.44
N LEU A 580 -11.78 -18.63 -5.59
CA LEU A 580 -13.15 -19.19 -5.67
C LEU A 580 -13.80 -18.92 -7.06
N ALA A 581 -12.97 -18.76 -8.09
CA ALA A 581 -13.22 -18.25 -9.46
C ALA A 581 -13.07 -16.71 -9.57
N ASN A 582 -12.17 -16.28 -10.46
CA ASN A 582 -11.77 -14.89 -10.76
C ASN A 582 -11.30 -14.07 -9.55
N VAL A 583 -10.01 -14.19 -9.21
CA VAL A 583 -9.38 -13.30 -8.23
C VAL A 583 -8.78 -12.11 -8.98
N SER A 584 -9.33 -10.92 -8.77
CA SER A 584 -8.60 -9.67 -9.01
C SER A 584 -7.77 -9.43 -7.75
N LEU A 585 -6.50 -9.81 -7.77
CA LEU A 585 -5.60 -9.53 -6.64
C LEU A 585 -5.35 -8.01 -6.59
N ALA A 586 -5.79 -7.44 -5.47
CA ALA A 586 -5.66 -6.08 -4.93
C ALA A 586 -4.92 -4.98 -5.74
N ASP A 587 -5.49 -3.78 -5.71
CA ASP A 587 -4.79 -2.52 -6.02
C ASP A 587 -3.60 -2.36 -5.05
N TRP A 588 -2.38 -2.38 -5.56
CA TRP A 588 -1.17 -2.11 -4.77
C TRP A 588 -0.72 -0.68 -5.03
N THR A 589 -0.96 0.20 -4.07
CA THR A 589 -0.44 1.57 -4.08
C THR A 589 0.96 1.56 -3.47
N LEU A 590 1.98 1.80 -4.27
CA LEU A 590 3.39 1.81 -3.87
C LEU A 590 3.88 3.25 -3.84
N ASP A 591 4.12 3.80 -2.64
CA ASP A 591 4.51 5.20 -2.41
C ASP A 591 6.03 5.46 -2.50
N GLU A 592 6.85 4.47 -2.87
CA GLU A 592 8.32 4.61 -2.86
C GLU A 592 8.91 4.98 -4.24
N ALA A 593 9.95 5.81 -4.20
CA ALA A 593 10.61 6.41 -5.36
C ALA A 593 11.18 5.37 -6.33
N PHE A 594 10.51 5.17 -7.46
CA PHE A 594 10.96 4.28 -8.52
C PHE A 594 12.17 4.83 -9.27
N SER A 595 13.10 3.93 -9.64
CA SER A 595 14.15 4.24 -10.61
C SER A 595 13.52 4.48 -11.99
N PRO A 596 13.83 5.59 -12.68
CA PRO A 596 13.22 5.95 -13.97
C PRO A 596 13.55 5.02 -15.15
N ASN A 597 14.13 3.83 -14.92
CA ASN A 597 14.46 2.80 -15.93
C ASN A 597 14.38 1.37 -15.36
N GLY A 598 13.36 1.04 -14.56
CA GLY A 598 13.24 -0.27 -13.89
C GLY A 598 12.70 -1.37 -14.83
N THR A 599 13.34 -2.54 -14.84
CA THR A 599 12.69 -3.77 -15.33
C THR A 599 11.99 -4.42 -14.14
N PHE A 600 10.79 -4.97 -14.33
CA PHE A 600 10.05 -5.61 -13.25
C PHE A 600 9.87 -7.10 -13.54
N ARG A 601 9.73 -7.91 -12.48
CA ARG A 601 9.32 -9.31 -12.60
C ARG A 601 8.15 -9.60 -11.67
N ILE A 602 7.12 -10.28 -12.20
CA ILE A 602 6.00 -10.79 -11.40
C ILE A 602 6.18 -12.29 -11.23
N LYS A 603 6.28 -12.74 -9.98
CA LYS A 603 6.28 -14.16 -9.64
C LYS A 603 4.91 -14.53 -9.10
N VAL A 604 4.28 -15.55 -9.66
CA VAL A 604 3.02 -16.11 -9.17
C VAL A 604 3.31 -17.51 -8.63
N GLU A 605 3.15 -17.66 -7.32
CA GLU A 605 3.31 -18.94 -6.65
C GLU A 605 1.93 -19.48 -6.27
N ALA A 606 1.51 -20.55 -6.93
CA ALA A 606 0.28 -21.23 -6.61
C ALA A 606 0.61 -22.52 -5.84
N LEU A 607 0.11 -22.60 -4.61
CA LEU A 607 0.28 -23.75 -3.73
C LEU A 607 -1.07 -24.45 -3.61
N ASP A 608 -1.12 -25.71 -4.02
CA ASP A 608 -2.28 -26.58 -3.84
C ASP A 608 -1.80 -27.94 -3.32
N GLY A 609 -2.61 -28.54 -2.45
CA GLY A 609 -2.38 -29.88 -1.88
C GLY A 609 -2.44 -31.00 -2.93
N ALA A 610 -3.00 -30.73 -4.11
CA ALA A 610 -3.21 -31.67 -5.20
C ALA A 610 -2.68 -31.14 -6.54
N PRO A 611 -2.39 -32.02 -7.53
CA PRO A 611 -2.14 -31.58 -8.90
C PRO A 611 -3.30 -30.74 -9.44
N PHE A 612 -2.99 -29.57 -10.00
CA PHE A 612 -3.98 -28.64 -10.54
C PHE A 612 -3.50 -28.00 -11.84
N ALA A 613 -4.45 -27.55 -12.64
CA ALA A 613 -4.18 -26.78 -13.85
C ALA A 613 -4.49 -25.31 -13.54
N ILE A 614 -3.49 -24.47 -13.73
CA ILE A 614 -3.61 -23.02 -13.63
C ILE A 614 -3.47 -22.43 -15.04
N ALA A 615 -4.42 -21.58 -15.42
CA ALA A 615 -4.37 -20.78 -16.64
C ALA A 615 -4.48 -19.31 -16.25
N SER A 616 -3.69 -18.45 -16.88
CA SER A 616 -3.89 -17.00 -16.78
C SER A 616 -4.66 -16.53 -18.00
N ASP A 617 -5.81 -15.90 -17.79
CA ASP A 617 -6.61 -15.31 -18.87
C ASP A 617 -6.13 -13.89 -19.22
N ALA A 618 -5.64 -13.14 -18.22
CA ALA A 618 -5.12 -11.79 -18.40
C ALA A 618 -4.12 -11.43 -17.30
N LEU A 619 -2.99 -10.83 -17.69
CA LEU A 619 -2.12 -10.07 -16.80
C LEU A 619 -2.16 -8.61 -17.29
N ASN A 620 -2.81 -7.74 -16.52
CA ASN A 620 -2.81 -6.31 -16.76
C ASN A 620 -1.83 -5.65 -15.81
N LEU A 621 -0.80 -5.01 -16.35
CA LEU A 621 0.07 -4.09 -15.62
C LEU A 621 -0.34 -2.67 -16.01
N MET A 622 -0.79 -1.90 -15.04
CA MET A 622 -1.09 -0.48 -15.19
C MET A 622 -0.12 0.31 -14.34
N VAL A 623 0.59 1.26 -14.94
CA VAL A 623 1.43 2.19 -14.18
C VAL A 623 0.84 3.58 -14.29
N ARG A 624 0.51 4.14 -13.13
CA ARG A 624 0.14 5.55 -13.01
C ARG A 624 1.44 6.31 -12.74
N GLY A 625 1.85 7.11 -13.71
CA GLY A 625 2.98 8.01 -13.55
C GLY A 625 2.66 9.42 -13.98
N PHE A 626 3.31 10.36 -13.31
CA PHE A 626 3.34 11.75 -13.68
C PHE A 626 4.39 11.93 -14.78
N ALA A 627 3.93 12.05 -16.03
CA ALA A 627 4.70 12.73 -17.05
C ALA A 627 4.66 14.22 -16.71
N ALA A 628 5.81 14.81 -16.37
CA ALA A 628 5.93 16.24 -16.11
C ALA A 628 5.71 17.04 -17.41
N ALA A 629 4.45 17.15 -17.83
CA ALA A 629 3.99 18.03 -18.89
C ALA A 629 2.82 18.90 -18.42
N VAL A 630 2.63 19.06 -17.10
CA VAL A 630 1.66 20.02 -16.57
C VAL A 630 2.25 21.41 -16.78
N THR A 631 1.73 22.15 -17.75
CA THR A 631 2.24 23.49 -18.10
C THR A 631 1.85 24.55 -17.08
N THR A 632 0.81 24.31 -16.26
CA THR A 632 0.32 25.30 -15.28
C THR A 632 -0.40 24.61 -14.11
N VAL A 633 0.04 24.88 -12.88
CA VAL A 633 -0.58 24.39 -11.64
C VAL A 633 -1.09 25.57 -10.80
N LEU A 634 -2.21 25.36 -10.10
CA LEU A 634 -2.73 26.24 -9.05
C LEU A 634 -2.41 25.62 -7.69
N LEU A 635 -1.85 26.43 -6.80
CA LEU A 635 -1.49 26.04 -5.44
C LEU A 635 -2.39 26.78 -4.46
N VAL A 636 -3.13 26.04 -3.63
CA VAL A 636 -4.05 26.61 -2.65
C VAL A 636 -3.59 26.21 -1.26
N GLY A 637 -3.08 27.17 -0.49
CA GLY A 637 -2.60 26.95 0.87
C GLY A 637 -3.71 27.15 1.90
N TYR A 638 -3.87 26.20 2.81
CA TYR A 638 -4.73 26.29 3.98
C TYR A 638 -4.06 25.62 5.18
N GLU A 639 -3.91 26.36 6.28
CA GLU A 639 -3.24 25.90 7.50
C GLU A 639 -1.87 25.24 7.22
N GLN A 640 -1.75 23.92 7.38
CA GLN A 640 -0.50 23.16 7.17
C GLN A 640 -0.49 22.36 5.87
N SER A 641 -1.38 22.72 4.94
CA SER A 641 -1.60 22.00 3.69
C SER A 641 -1.55 22.94 2.50
N ILE A 642 -1.00 22.46 1.39
CA ILE A 642 -1.04 23.13 0.09
C ILE A 642 -1.62 22.16 -0.91
N ASP A 643 -2.85 22.40 -1.34
CA ASP A 643 -3.50 21.62 -2.38
C ASP A 643 -2.97 22.02 -3.75
N VAL A 644 -2.70 21.02 -4.59
CA VAL A 644 -2.19 21.19 -5.95
C VAL A 644 -3.29 20.83 -6.94
N TYR A 645 -3.64 21.79 -7.78
CA TYR A 645 -4.59 21.62 -8.88
C TYR A 645 -3.89 21.82 -10.22
N GLU A 646 -4.23 21.01 -11.20
CA GLU A 646 -3.89 21.26 -12.59
C GLU A 646 -4.90 22.22 -13.22
N ILE A 647 -4.41 23.25 -13.91
CA ILE A 647 -5.23 24.12 -14.76
C ILE A 647 -5.14 23.62 -16.20
N ARG A 648 -6.21 23.01 -16.71
CA ARG A 648 -6.28 22.61 -18.14
C ARG A 648 -7.04 23.67 -18.94
N PRO A 649 -6.46 24.22 -20.01
CA PRO A 649 -7.16 25.09 -20.94
C PRO A 649 -8.05 24.27 -21.89
N THR A 650 -9.09 23.61 -21.38
CA THR A 650 -10.06 22.83 -22.18
C THR A 650 -11.24 23.71 -22.59
N GLY A 651 -11.09 24.43 -23.70
CA GLY A 651 -12.15 25.26 -24.27
C GLY A 651 -12.21 26.68 -23.68
N SER A 652 -13.42 27.25 -23.58
CA SER A 652 -13.61 28.65 -23.17
C SER A 652 -13.50 28.86 -21.64
N ILE A 653 -13.64 27.78 -20.85
CA ILE A 653 -13.52 27.77 -19.39
C ILE A 653 -12.43 26.75 -19.04
N PRO A 654 -11.35 27.12 -18.34
CA PRO A 654 -10.36 26.15 -17.91
C PRO A 654 -10.98 25.17 -16.90
N SER A 655 -10.65 23.88 -17.00
CA SER A 655 -10.99 22.91 -15.97
C SER A 655 -9.89 22.85 -14.91
N LEU A 656 -10.29 22.88 -13.64
CA LEU A 656 -9.40 22.59 -12.51
C LEU A 656 -9.51 21.11 -12.18
N THR A 657 -8.37 20.42 -12.07
CA THR A 657 -8.30 19.01 -11.65
C THR A 657 -7.44 18.92 -10.41
N TYR A 658 -8.03 18.50 -9.29
CA TYR A 658 -7.28 18.23 -8.08
C TYR A 658 -6.26 17.11 -8.33
N LEU A 659 -5.01 17.31 -7.90
CA LEU A 659 -3.94 16.33 -8.04
C LEU A 659 -3.64 15.65 -6.71
N TYR A 660 -3.20 16.41 -5.71
CA TYR A 660 -2.81 15.94 -4.38
C TYR A 660 -2.61 17.11 -3.42
N THR A 661 -2.38 16.80 -2.14
CA THR A 661 -2.07 17.77 -1.08
C THR A 661 -0.63 17.61 -0.60
N VAL A 662 0.06 18.73 -0.41
CA VAL A 662 1.41 18.80 0.17
C VAL A 662 1.33 19.28 1.61
N THR A 663 1.74 18.46 2.57
CA THR A 663 1.83 18.85 3.98
C THR A 663 3.10 19.67 4.23
N THR A 664 3.00 20.80 4.93
CA THR A 664 4.16 21.65 5.30
C THR A 664 4.95 21.04 6.48
N MET A 665 6.29 21.08 6.45
CA MET A 665 7.16 20.59 7.55
C MET A 665 7.67 21.72 8.46
N PRO A 666 8.07 21.37 9.70
CA PRO A 666 7.18 21.18 10.85
C PRO A 666 6.45 22.49 11.19
N PRO A 667 5.28 22.40 11.84
CA PRO A 667 4.06 23.10 11.46
C PRO A 667 4.29 24.60 11.19
N VAL A 668 4.67 24.94 9.95
CA VAL A 668 4.50 26.29 9.46
C VAL A 668 3.03 26.37 9.08
N THR A 669 2.24 26.95 9.98
CA THR A 669 0.86 27.31 9.67
C THR A 669 0.88 28.46 8.69
N LEU A 670 0.46 28.21 7.46
CA LEU A 670 0.19 29.23 6.46
C LEU A 670 -0.83 30.22 7.05
N GLY A 671 -0.45 31.48 7.08
CA GLY A 671 -1.13 32.51 7.84
C GLY A 671 -0.38 33.84 7.76
N VAL A 672 -0.52 34.67 8.77
CA VAL A 672 0.01 36.05 8.74
C VAL A 672 1.53 36.15 8.70
N ASP A 673 2.29 35.09 8.95
CA ASP A 673 3.75 35.11 8.95
C ASP A 673 4.38 33.98 8.12
N ALA A 674 3.63 33.46 7.15
CA ALA A 674 4.13 32.54 6.15
C ALA A 674 3.54 32.84 4.77
N ASP A 675 4.36 32.65 3.74
CA ASP A 675 3.95 32.78 2.34
C ASP A 675 4.67 31.71 1.52
N PHE A 676 4.12 31.39 0.35
CA PHE A 676 4.66 30.37 -0.53
C PHE A 676 4.64 30.80 -1.99
N THR A 677 5.60 30.29 -2.74
CA THR A 677 5.70 30.49 -4.19
C THR A 677 6.26 29.24 -4.85
N TYR A 678 6.13 29.15 -6.17
CA TYR A 678 6.63 28.06 -6.97
C TYR A 678 7.65 28.55 -7.98
N SER A 679 8.79 27.87 -8.07
CA SER A 679 9.81 28.18 -9.06
C SER A 679 10.65 26.95 -9.36
N SER A 680 11.02 26.76 -10.63
CA SER A 680 12.03 25.77 -11.04
C SER A 680 11.76 24.33 -10.56
N GLY A 681 10.49 23.91 -10.49
CA GLY A 681 10.11 22.56 -10.03
C GLY A 681 9.99 22.40 -8.51
N TYR A 682 10.26 23.46 -7.74
CA TYR A 682 10.20 23.45 -6.28
C TYR A 682 9.09 24.36 -5.76
N LEU A 683 8.41 23.88 -4.74
CA LEU A 683 7.56 24.66 -3.86
C LEU A 683 8.43 25.28 -2.77
N TYR A 684 8.39 26.60 -2.63
CA TYR A 684 9.08 27.33 -1.59
C TYR A 684 8.10 27.87 -0.58
N VAL A 685 8.43 27.74 0.70
CA VAL A 685 7.66 28.31 1.82
C VAL A 685 8.60 29.15 2.66
N ALA A 686 8.25 30.40 2.89
CA ALA A 686 8.94 31.29 3.82
C ALA A 686 8.12 31.39 5.10
N HIS A 687 8.81 31.38 6.23
CA HIS A 687 8.23 31.65 7.53
C HIS A 687 9.03 32.74 8.25
N GLY A 688 8.33 33.74 8.76
CA GLY A 688 8.91 34.95 9.33
C GLY A 688 9.94 34.68 10.41
N GLY A 689 9.76 33.64 11.23
CA GLY A 689 10.70 33.29 12.31
C GLY A 689 11.83 32.33 11.92
N SER A 690 11.69 31.56 10.85
CA SER A 690 12.58 30.42 10.56
C SER A 690 13.22 30.41 9.18
N GLY A 691 12.83 31.31 8.27
CA GLY A 691 13.48 31.46 6.97
C GLY A 691 12.75 30.72 5.85
N ILE A 692 13.47 30.29 4.82
CA ILE A 692 12.90 29.74 3.58
C ILE A 692 13.20 28.24 3.50
N TYR A 693 12.18 27.49 3.14
CA TYR A 693 12.19 26.05 2.91
C TYR A 693 11.78 25.77 1.47
N ARG A 694 12.22 24.63 0.93
CA ARG A 694 11.74 24.12 -0.35
C ARG A 694 11.42 22.64 -0.27
N THR A 695 10.53 22.18 -1.14
CA THR A 695 10.33 20.76 -1.43
C THR A 695 10.09 20.61 -2.93
N PRO A 696 10.47 19.49 -3.56
CA PRO A 696 9.90 19.12 -4.85
C PRO A 696 8.37 19.13 -4.77
N ILE A 697 7.70 19.57 -5.84
CA ILE A 697 6.24 19.49 -5.94
C ILE A 697 5.85 18.01 -6.14
N SER A 698 5.59 17.31 -5.04
CA SER A 698 5.37 15.86 -4.96
C SER A 698 4.36 15.55 -3.85
N PRO A 699 3.54 14.49 -3.98
CA PRO A 699 2.68 14.02 -2.89
C PRO A 699 3.46 13.61 -1.64
N THR A 700 4.73 13.24 -1.78
CA THR A 700 5.65 12.90 -0.70
C THR A 700 6.71 13.99 -0.52
N PRO A 701 6.39 15.12 0.15
CA PRO A 701 7.31 16.24 0.22
C PRO A 701 8.54 15.94 1.07
N SER A 702 9.72 16.25 0.54
CA SER A 702 11.00 16.22 1.24
C SER A 702 11.46 17.65 1.48
N TRP A 703 11.03 18.25 2.59
CA TRP A 703 11.38 19.63 2.88
C TRP A 703 12.83 19.82 3.27
N GLU A 704 13.49 20.77 2.62
CA GLU A 704 14.84 21.23 2.90
C GLU A 704 14.79 22.71 3.29
N ARG A 705 15.49 23.08 4.37
CA ARG A 705 15.65 24.50 4.72
C ARG A 705 16.77 25.11 3.88
N VAL A 706 16.42 25.98 2.94
CA VAL A 706 17.36 26.56 1.97
C VAL A 706 18.00 27.86 2.41
N ASN A 707 17.33 28.65 3.25
CA ASN A 707 17.90 29.90 3.74
C ASN A 707 17.47 30.21 5.17
N THR A 708 18.42 30.63 6.00
CA THR A 708 18.19 30.99 7.42
C THR A 708 18.40 32.46 7.74
N GLU A 709 18.93 33.21 6.77
CA GLU A 709 19.30 34.62 6.90
C GLU A 709 18.13 35.55 6.57
N CYS A 710 17.36 35.17 5.55
CA CYS A 710 16.12 35.77 5.07
C CYS A 710 14.96 35.37 5.97
N LYS A 711 14.92 36.00 7.13
CA LYS A 711 13.84 35.89 8.11
C LYS A 711 13.53 37.28 8.65
N GLY A 712 12.34 37.45 9.20
CA GLY A 712 11.94 38.66 9.88
C GLY A 712 11.49 38.38 11.32
N SER A 713 10.48 39.12 11.77
CA SER A 713 9.80 38.91 13.05
C SER A 713 8.60 38.00 12.84
N ALA A 714 8.46 36.98 13.69
CA ALA A 714 7.26 36.15 13.74
C ALA A 714 6.00 37.01 14.00
N GLY A 715 4.85 36.57 13.48
CA GLY A 715 3.59 37.28 13.61
C GLY A 715 3.47 38.57 12.79
N ARG A 716 4.32 38.77 11.77
CA ARG A 716 4.20 39.86 10.80
C ARG A 716 4.06 39.31 9.39
N MET A 717 3.25 39.99 8.57
CA MET A 717 3.13 39.68 7.15
C MET A 717 4.45 39.72 6.43
N LEU A 718 4.63 38.77 5.52
CA LEU A 718 5.74 38.72 4.61
C LEU A 718 5.21 38.45 3.22
N ILE A 719 5.99 38.81 2.22
CA ILE A 719 5.84 38.29 0.87
C ILE A 719 6.99 37.33 0.57
N LEU A 720 6.67 36.30 -0.20
CA LEU A 720 7.63 35.46 -0.90
C LEU A 720 7.21 35.38 -2.35
N GLU A 721 7.95 36.07 -3.22
CA GLU A 721 7.70 36.04 -4.66
C GLU A 721 8.90 35.49 -5.41
N ASN A 722 8.65 34.71 -6.46
CA ASN A 722 9.71 34.35 -7.38
C ASN A 722 10.06 35.57 -8.27
N VAL A 723 11.31 35.75 -8.65
CA VAL A 723 11.77 36.90 -9.46
C VAL A 723 12.93 36.49 -10.36
N ASP A 724 13.01 37.05 -11.57
CA ASP A 724 14.18 36.84 -12.44
C ASP A 724 15.30 37.81 -12.03
N TYR A 725 16.31 37.29 -11.37
CA TYR A 725 17.50 38.05 -10.99
C TYR A 725 18.62 37.78 -12.00
N ALA A 726 18.96 38.79 -12.80
CA ALA A 726 20.00 38.66 -13.83
C ALA A 726 19.79 37.45 -14.76
N GLY A 727 18.53 37.15 -15.10
CA GLY A 727 18.14 36.02 -15.95
C GLY A 727 18.11 34.65 -15.26
N SER A 728 18.29 34.59 -13.94
CA SER A 728 18.20 33.36 -13.13
C SER A 728 17.05 33.44 -12.12
N PRO A 729 16.38 32.31 -11.81
CA PRO A 729 15.27 32.28 -10.86
C PRO A 729 15.77 32.52 -9.42
N ALA A 730 15.25 33.58 -8.81
CA ALA A 730 15.50 33.93 -7.41
C ALA A 730 14.16 34.09 -6.65
N LEU A 731 14.26 34.31 -5.35
CA LEU A 731 13.15 34.52 -4.43
C LEU A 731 13.31 35.87 -3.73
N LEU A 732 12.33 36.75 -3.86
CA LEU A 732 12.23 37.97 -3.07
C LEU A 732 11.46 37.67 -1.78
N PHE A 733 12.13 37.86 -0.65
CA PHE A 733 11.49 37.91 0.67
C PHE A 733 11.44 39.35 1.14
N ALA A 734 10.28 39.86 1.53
CA ALA A 734 10.16 41.17 2.15
C ALA A 734 9.15 41.18 3.30
N GLN A 735 9.49 41.90 4.37
CA GLN A 735 8.64 42.08 5.55
C GLN A 735 8.96 43.40 6.23
N GLY A 736 7.92 44.21 6.46
CA GLY A 736 8.07 45.54 7.07
C GLY A 736 9.02 46.39 6.24
N ARG A 737 10.16 46.78 6.80
CA ARG A 737 11.19 47.55 6.07
C ARG A 737 12.36 46.71 5.59
N SER A 738 12.39 45.42 5.86
CA SER A 738 13.50 44.54 5.52
C SER A 738 13.17 43.74 4.27
N TYR A 739 14.15 43.51 3.41
CA TYR A 739 14.02 42.59 2.29
C TYR A 739 15.33 41.85 2.04
N CYS A 740 15.23 40.74 1.34
CA CYS A 740 16.36 40.05 0.76
C CYS A 740 15.96 39.29 -0.49
N VAL A 741 16.94 38.97 -1.32
CA VAL A 741 16.80 38.13 -2.50
C VAL A 741 17.68 36.92 -2.34
N VAL A 742 17.12 35.75 -2.60
CA VAL A 742 17.77 34.45 -2.41
C VAL A 742 17.81 33.72 -3.74
N ASP A 743 18.96 33.15 -4.08
CA ASP A 743 19.08 32.26 -5.23
C ASP A 743 18.24 30.99 -4.98
N GLY A 744 17.29 30.70 -5.86
CA GLY A 744 16.33 29.60 -5.64
C GLY A 744 16.97 28.22 -5.65
N ALA A 745 18.09 28.05 -6.37
CA ALA A 745 18.77 26.77 -6.53
C ALA A 745 19.75 26.45 -5.39
N SER A 746 20.52 27.44 -4.95
CA SER A 746 21.56 27.29 -3.92
C SER A 746 21.12 27.74 -2.53
N GLY A 747 20.03 28.51 -2.43
CA GLY A 747 19.60 29.11 -1.17
C GLY A 747 20.49 30.26 -0.69
N THR A 748 21.49 30.68 -1.47
CA THR A 748 22.40 31.77 -1.06
C THR A 748 21.70 33.13 -1.12
N THR A 749 21.91 33.96 -0.10
CA THR A 749 21.42 35.35 -0.11
C THR A 749 22.22 36.16 -1.12
N ILE A 750 21.56 36.62 -2.19
CA ILE A 750 22.16 37.46 -3.24
C ILE A 750 22.19 38.92 -2.78
N VAL A 751 21.05 39.41 -2.27
CA VAL A 751 20.88 40.80 -1.81
C VAL A 751 20.22 40.81 -0.46
N ARG A 752 20.62 41.74 0.40
CA ARG A 752 19.94 42.03 1.66
C ARG A 752 19.94 43.52 1.91
N GLY A 753 18.80 44.07 2.29
CA GLY A 753 18.69 45.50 2.52
C GLY A 753 17.45 45.92 3.28
N SER A 754 17.26 47.24 3.31
CA SER A 754 16.05 47.85 3.83
C SER A 754 15.42 48.74 2.77
N LEU A 755 14.09 48.84 2.82
CA LEU A 755 13.33 49.75 1.97
C LEU A 755 13.73 51.21 2.26
N PRO A 756 13.70 52.09 1.23
CA PRO A 756 13.92 53.52 1.39
C PRO A 756 13.11 54.13 2.54
N THR A 757 13.66 55.17 3.15
CA THR A 757 12.97 55.89 4.23
C THR A 757 11.61 56.38 3.77
N GLY A 758 10.57 56.07 4.57
CA GLY A 758 9.19 56.40 4.24
C GLY A 758 8.42 55.27 3.56
N LEU A 759 9.03 54.12 3.23
CA LEU A 759 8.37 52.98 2.59
C LEU A 759 8.36 51.75 3.52
N GLY A 760 7.27 50.98 3.48
CA GLY A 760 7.14 49.72 4.20
C GLY A 760 6.21 48.72 3.51
N VAL A 761 6.63 47.46 3.52
CA VAL A 761 5.83 46.27 3.20
C VAL A 761 5.11 45.81 4.46
N GLU A 762 4.23 46.66 4.96
CA GLU A 762 3.38 46.40 6.11
C GLU A 762 2.10 47.22 5.95
N ASN A 763 0.97 46.70 6.40
CA ASN A 763 -0.29 47.43 6.39
C ASN A 763 -0.77 47.61 7.84
N PRO A 764 -0.96 48.85 8.34
CA PRO A 764 -1.40 49.10 9.70
C PRO A 764 -2.86 48.68 9.95
N TYR A 765 -3.61 48.28 8.92
CA TYR A 765 -5.05 48.03 8.97
C TYR A 765 -5.46 46.56 8.79
N ASN A 766 -4.86 45.64 9.57
CA ASN A 766 -5.25 44.21 9.69
C ASN A 766 -4.72 43.25 8.61
N ASN A 767 -3.40 43.19 8.44
CA ASN A 767 -2.76 42.09 7.70
C ASN A 767 -3.19 41.95 6.21
N TYR A 768 -3.42 43.05 5.48
CA TYR A 768 -3.67 43.00 4.03
C TYR A 768 -2.40 43.30 3.23
N LEU A 769 -1.90 42.31 2.50
CA LEU A 769 -0.73 42.41 1.64
C LEU A 769 -0.95 41.56 0.38
N ALA A 770 -0.75 42.15 -0.78
CA ALA A 770 -0.78 41.43 -2.05
C ALA A 770 0.43 41.81 -2.89
N SER A 771 0.89 40.84 -3.68
CA SER A 771 2.00 40.99 -4.61
C SER A 771 1.65 40.38 -5.96
N ALA A 772 2.37 40.84 -6.98
CA ALA A 772 2.36 40.25 -8.31
C ALA A 772 3.73 40.41 -8.96
N ARG A 773 4.06 39.51 -9.88
CA ARG A 773 5.35 39.49 -10.57
C ARG A 773 5.21 39.79 -12.06
N SER A 774 6.17 40.54 -12.59
CA SER A 774 6.45 40.68 -14.02
C SER A 774 7.94 40.47 -14.30
N GLY A 775 8.36 39.23 -14.57
CA GLY A 775 9.76 38.91 -14.88
C GLY A 775 10.73 39.28 -13.75
N SER A 776 11.57 40.29 -13.97
CA SER A 776 12.52 40.87 -13.01
C SER A 776 11.91 41.90 -12.04
N THR A 777 10.62 42.20 -12.18
CA THR A 777 9.92 43.20 -11.36
C THR A 777 8.88 42.54 -10.46
N VAL A 778 8.83 42.95 -9.19
CA VAL A 778 7.79 42.55 -8.23
C VAL A 778 7.04 43.77 -7.75
N TYR A 779 5.72 43.74 -7.89
CA TYR A 779 4.79 44.75 -7.41
C TYR A 779 4.21 44.32 -6.07
N VAL A 780 4.09 45.24 -5.13
CA VAL A 780 3.64 44.95 -3.77
C VAL A 780 2.76 46.08 -3.26
N SER A 781 1.63 45.76 -2.65
CA SER A 781 0.86 46.75 -1.87
C SER A 781 1.64 47.11 -0.61
N GLY A 782 1.86 48.39 -0.35
CA GLY A 782 2.60 48.85 0.83
C GLY A 782 2.02 50.12 1.43
N ILE A 783 2.78 50.70 2.35
CA ILE A 783 2.45 51.99 2.96
C ILE A 783 3.60 52.98 2.82
N ASN A 784 3.21 54.24 2.74
CA ASN A 784 4.10 55.33 3.06
C ASN A 784 4.12 55.50 4.58
N THR A 785 5.21 55.07 5.24
CA THR A 785 5.34 55.07 6.70
C THR A 785 5.37 56.49 7.29
N THR A 786 5.48 57.53 6.46
CA THR A 786 5.50 58.94 6.91
C THR A 786 4.09 59.48 7.15
N ASN A 787 3.10 59.03 6.37
CA ASN A 787 1.72 59.53 6.42
C ASN A 787 0.65 58.42 6.44
N SER A 788 1.07 57.16 6.53
CA SER A 788 0.22 55.97 6.50
C SER A 788 -0.65 55.83 5.25
N ALA A 789 -0.31 56.51 4.15
CA ALA A 789 -1.04 56.38 2.90
C ALA A 789 -0.74 55.03 2.23
N PRO A 790 -1.75 54.30 1.73
CA PRO A 790 -1.54 53.07 0.97
C PRO A 790 -0.93 53.41 -0.40
N ILE A 791 0.10 52.67 -0.78
CA ILE A 791 0.89 52.92 -1.99
C ILE A 791 1.18 51.61 -2.71
N LEU A 792 1.58 51.73 -3.97
CA LEU A 792 2.19 50.65 -4.72
C LEU A 792 3.71 50.78 -4.70
N LEU A 793 4.34 49.70 -4.27
CA LEU A 793 5.77 49.51 -4.29
C LEU A 793 6.15 48.66 -5.49
N GLU A 794 7.28 49.01 -6.09
CA GLU A 794 7.94 48.24 -7.13
C GLU A 794 9.35 47.90 -6.66
N TYR A 795 9.69 46.62 -6.74
CA TYR A 795 11.06 46.12 -6.63
C TYR A 795 11.54 45.70 -8.01
N SER A 796 12.70 46.23 -8.43
CA SER A 796 13.40 45.77 -9.64
C SER A 796 14.62 44.95 -9.24
N ALA A 797 14.67 43.70 -9.68
CA ALA A 797 15.81 42.79 -9.49
C ALA A 797 17.01 43.18 -10.38
N ASP A 798 16.76 43.86 -11.51
CA ASP A 798 17.84 44.31 -12.42
C ASP A 798 18.68 45.42 -11.78
N THR A 799 18.04 46.32 -11.02
CA THR A 799 18.71 47.47 -10.37
C THR A 799 18.86 47.32 -8.87
N ASN A 800 18.22 46.32 -8.25
CA ASN A 800 18.15 46.13 -6.79
C ASN A 800 17.57 47.34 -6.05
N THR A 801 16.56 47.96 -6.63
CA THR A 801 15.96 49.17 -6.06
C THR A 801 14.48 49.00 -5.78
N TRP A 802 14.04 49.59 -4.68
CA TRP A 802 12.64 49.80 -4.35
C TRP A 802 12.23 51.23 -4.69
N ARG A 803 11.04 51.41 -5.25
CA ARG A 803 10.39 52.73 -5.37
C ARG A 803 8.90 52.63 -5.11
N ALA A 804 8.32 53.73 -4.64
CA ALA A 804 6.87 53.93 -4.73
C ALA A 804 6.57 54.51 -6.11
N PHE A 805 5.61 53.92 -6.83
CA PHE A 805 5.27 54.38 -8.18
C PHE A 805 3.78 54.70 -8.37
N GLY A 806 2.91 54.34 -7.41
CA GLY A 806 1.49 54.69 -7.43
C GLY A 806 0.91 54.91 -6.03
N GLN A 807 -0.17 55.68 -5.95
CA GLN A 807 -1.00 55.79 -4.73
C GLN A 807 -2.26 54.95 -4.89
N LEU A 808 -2.59 54.18 -3.85
CA LEU A 808 -3.83 53.42 -3.83
C LEU A 808 -4.93 54.26 -3.20
N SER A 809 -6.12 54.21 -3.80
CA SER A 809 -7.32 54.79 -3.16
C SER A 809 -7.96 53.83 -2.15
N VAL A 810 -7.42 52.62 -2.03
CA VAL A 810 -7.92 51.54 -1.18
C VAL A 810 -6.85 51.14 -0.17
N THR A 811 -7.24 50.96 1.09
CA THR A 811 -6.33 50.63 2.19
C THR A 811 -6.19 49.13 2.45
N LYS A 812 -7.12 48.31 1.95
CA LYS A 812 -7.14 46.85 2.16
C LYS A 812 -7.15 46.14 0.81
N VAL A 813 -5.95 45.95 0.26
CA VAL A 813 -5.77 45.18 -0.96
C VAL A 813 -5.76 43.70 -0.58
N VAL A 814 -6.68 42.94 -1.16
CA VAL A 814 -6.82 41.50 -0.89
C VAL A 814 -6.18 40.65 -1.98
N GLY A 815 -6.01 41.15 -3.20
CA GLY A 815 -5.39 40.40 -4.29
C GLY A 815 -4.77 41.31 -5.33
N MET A 816 -3.71 40.82 -5.98
CA MET A 816 -2.98 41.53 -7.02
C MET A 816 -2.54 40.54 -8.09
N ALA A 817 -2.72 40.88 -9.37
CA ALA A 817 -2.22 40.07 -10.48
C ALA A 817 -1.65 40.97 -11.58
N TYR A 818 -0.57 40.54 -12.22
CA TYR A 818 0.03 41.27 -13.34
C TYR A 818 -0.39 40.62 -14.66
N SER A 819 -1.00 41.42 -15.53
CA SER A 819 -1.12 41.12 -16.95
C SER A 819 -0.30 42.14 -17.74
N PRO A 820 0.03 41.89 -19.03
CA PRO A 820 0.82 42.84 -19.82
C PRO A 820 0.28 44.28 -19.67
N ASP A 821 1.14 45.17 -19.15
CA ASP A 821 0.89 46.60 -18.88
C ASP A 821 -0.17 46.95 -17.81
N VAL A 822 -0.87 45.97 -17.22
CA VAL A 822 -1.95 46.21 -16.26
C VAL A 822 -1.75 45.39 -14.99
N LEU A 823 -1.67 46.10 -13.87
CA LEU A 823 -1.74 45.55 -12.52
C LEU A 823 -3.21 45.54 -12.07
N TRP A 824 -3.78 44.34 -11.94
CA TRP A 824 -5.12 44.13 -11.43
C TRP A 824 -5.09 44.08 -9.91
N ILE A 825 -5.98 44.81 -9.26
CA ILE A 825 -6.05 44.92 -7.80
C ILE A 825 -7.48 44.70 -7.33
N ALA A 826 -7.68 43.73 -6.44
CA ALA A 826 -8.92 43.57 -5.70
C ALA A 826 -8.81 44.25 -4.33
N ALA A 827 -9.82 45.02 -3.96
CA ALA A 827 -9.95 45.58 -2.62
C ALA A 827 -10.99 44.80 -1.81
N GLU A 828 -10.80 44.74 -0.50
CA GLU A 828 -11.81 44.19 0.43
C GLU A 828 -13.14 44.93 0.22
N ASN A 829 -14.23 44.17 0.00
CA ASN A 829 -15.57 44.68 -0.32
C ASN A 829 -15.64 45.61 -1.54
N GLY A 830 -14.59 45.65 -2.36
CA GLY A 830 -14.45 46.58 -3.48
C GLY A 830 -14.52 45.91 -4.85
N PRO A 831 -14.57 46.71 -5.92
CA PRO A 831 -14.43 46.21 -7.27
C PRO A 831 -12.99 45.76 -7.55
N LEU A 832 -12.82 45.14 -8.70
CA LEU A 832 -11.51 44.91 -9.31
C LEU A 832 -11.07 46.18 -10.07
N TYR A 833 -9.91 46.71 -9.71
CA TYR A 833 -9.28 47.89 -10.30
C TYR A 833 -8.18 47.47 -11.29
N GLY A 834 -8.05 48.20 -12.40
CA GLY A 834 -6.87 48.13 -13.27
C GLY A 834 -5.95 49.33 -12.99
N ILE A 835 -4.65 49.09 -12.90
CA ILE A 835 -3.62 50.12 -12.75
C ILE A 835 -2.58 49.95 -13.84
N ASN A 836 -2.20 51.05 -14.48
CA ASN A 836 -1.14 51.03 -15.47
C ASN A 836 0.18 50.68 -14.79
N ALA A 837 0.77 49.54 -15.14
CA ALA A 837 1.96 49.02 -14.46
C ALA A 837 3.22 49.90 -14.68
N ALA A 838 3.24 50.72 -15.74
CA ALA A 838 4.34 51.62 -16.05
C ALA A 838 4.26 52.96 -15.31
N THR A 839 3.05 53.51 -15.14
CA THR A 839 2.85 54.85 -14.54
C THR A 839 2.32 54.82 -13.10
N GLY A 840 1.72 53.71 -12.67
CA GLY A 840 1.02 53.61 -11.39
C GLY A 840 -0.35 54.30 -11.38
N ASP A 841 -0.83 54.79 -12.53
CA ASP A 841 -2.11 55.47 -12.63
C ASP A 841 -3.28 54.51 -12.65
N LEU A 842 -4.36 54.88 -11.96
CA LEU A 842 -5.62 54.16 -11.99
C LEU A 842 -6.24 54.21 -13.39
N MET A 843 -6.56 53.04 -13.95
CA MET A 843 -7.27 52.93 -15.22
C MET A 843 -8.79 53.00 -14.99
N ALA A 844 -9.55 53.43 -15.99
CA ALA A 844 -11.01 53.60 -15.91
C ALA A 844 -11.80 52.26 -15.92
N TYR A 845 -11.19 51.17 -15.45
CA TYR A 845 -11.81 49.85 -15.35
C TYR A 845 -12.15 49.59 -13.89
N SER A 846 -13.45 49.57 -13.57
CA SER A 846 -13.97 49.08 -12.29
C SER A 846 -14.92 47.94 -12.61
N ILE A 847 -14.45 46.70 -12.43
CA ILE A 847 -15.26 45.51 -12.63
C ILE A 847 -15.87 45.13 -11.28
N THR A 848 -17.19 45.19 -11.18
CA THR A 848 -17.89 44.68 -10.00
C THR A 848 -17.85 43.16 -10.04
N MET A 849 -17.18 42.55 -9.06
CA MET A 849 -17.18 41.10 -8.91
C MET A 849 -18.56 40.62 -8.42
N PRO A 850 -19.03 39.43 -8.82
CA PRO A 850 -20.31 38.87 -8.37
C PRO A 850 -20.29 38.42 -6.89
N PHE A 851 -19.16 38.59 -6.21
CA PHE A 851 -18.92 38.33 -4.80
C PHE A 851 -18.12 39.49 -4.20
N SER A 852 -18.13 39.61 -2.87
CA SER A 852 -17.27 40.54 -2.14
C SER A 852 -15.99 39.82 -1.71
N PRO A 853 -14.79 40.31 -2.06
CA PRO A 853 -13.56 39.86 -1.44
C PRO A 853 -13.53 40.21 0.05
N LEU A 854 -13.24 39.26 0.92
CA LEU A 854 -13.37 39.44 2.37
C LEU A 854 -12.04 39.28 3.13
N GLY A 855 -11.05 38.59 2.56
CA GLY A 855 -9.94 38.03 3.33
C GLY A 855 -8.55 38.49 2.87
N PRO A 856 -7.58 38.66 3.78
CA PRO A 856 -6.16 38.82 3.44
C PRO A 856 -5.50 37.56 2.84
N GLY A 857 -6.25 36.46 2.70
CA GLY A 857 -5.85 35.23 2.02
C GLY A 857 -6.42 35.08 0.61
N ASP A 858 -7.16 36.07 0.10
CA ASP A 858 -7.52 36.08 -1.31
C ASP A 858 -6.23 36.15 -2.14
N ARG A 859 -6.09 35.36 -3.22
CA ARG A 859 -4.94 35.47 -4.13
C ARG A 859 -5.43 35.57 -5.55
N MET A 860 -4.76 36.42 -6.31
CA MET A 860 -5.02 36.61 -7.73
C MET A 860 -3.80 36.22 -8.54
N GLU A 861 -4.04 35.54 -9.66
CA GLU A 861 -2.98 35.21 -10.62
C GLU A 861 -3.51 35.41 -12.03
N TYR A 862 -2.70 35.97 -12.93
CA TYR A 862 -3.06 36.10 -14.33
C TYR A 862 -2.47 34.94 -15.13
N ILE A 863 -3.34 34.14 -15.75
CA ILE A 863 -2.90 33.03 -16.57
C ILE A 863 -2.95 33.43 -18.03
N SER A 864 -1.76 33.70 -18.57
CA SER A 864 -1.56 34.19 -19.94
C SER A 864 -2.12 33.22 -21.00
N SER A 865 -2.05 31.91 -20.77
CA SER A 865 -2.53 30.89 -21.72
C SER A 865 -4.04 30.91 -21.94
N ILE A 866 -4.82 31.45 -21.00
CA ILE A 866 -6.28 31.59 -21.09
C ILE A 866 -6.77 33.03 -21.06
N GLN A 867 -5.84 33.99 -20.92
CA GLN A 867 -6.07 35.43 -20.79
C GLN A 867 -7.09 35.80 -19.70
N SER A 868 -6.99 35.14 -18.56
CA SER A 868 -7.93 35.31 -17.44
C SER A 868 -7.21 35.48 -16.13
N ILE A 869 -7.85 36.19 -15.21
CA ILE A 869 -7.45 36.30 -13.81
C ILE A 869 -8.14 35.16 -13.06
N LEU A 870 -7.37 34.32 -12.37
CA LEU A 870 -7.93 33.46 -11.33
C LEU A 870 -7.95 34.23 -10.02
N PHE A 871 -9.04 34.08 -9.29
CA PHE A 871 -9.24 34.62 -7.97
C PHE A 871 -9.62 33.46 -7.05
N VAL A 872 -8.75 33.16 -6.08
CA VAL A 872 -9.02 32.16 -5.04
C VAL A 872 -9.52 32.91 -3.81
N ARG A 873 -10.71 32.56 -3.31
CA ARG A 873 -11.27 33.18 -2.11
C ARG A 873 -10.64 32.60 -0.84
N GLY A 874 -10.14 33.48 0.03
CA GLY A 874 -9.56 33.18 1.34
C GLY A 874 -10.54 33.33 2.49
N ASP A 875 -11.84 33.09 2.24
CA ASP A 875 -12.93 33.13 3.23
C ASP A 875 -13.59 31.76 3.45
N ASP A 876 -12.80 30.69 3.30
CA ASP A 876 -13.19 29.29 3.48
C ASP A 876 -14.27 28.76 2.52
N THR A 877 -14.59 29.51 1.45
CA THR A 877 -15.67 29.14 0.53
C THR A 877 -15.32 28.08 -0.53
N SER A 878 -14.08 27.57 -0.58
CA SER A 878 -13.59 26.59 -1.58
C SER A 878 -13.83 26.99 -3.05
N GLU A 879 -14.16 28.26 -3.31
CA GLU A 879 -14.49 28.77 -4.63
C GLU A 879 -13.26 29.36 -5.34
N VAL A 880 -13.11 29.00 -6.61
CA VAL A 880 -12.16 29.64 -7.53
C VAL A 880 -12.93 30.34 -8.64
N TRP A 881 -12.69 31.64 -8.80
CA TRP A 881 -13.35 32.46 -9.81
C TRP A 881 -12.39 32.76 -10.97
N ILE A 882 -12.88 32.65 -12.19
CA ILE A 882 -12.13 32.97 -13.40
C ILE A 882 -12.73 34.23 -14.02
N VAL A 883 -12.02 35.34 -13.90
CA VAL A 883 -12.42 36.64 -14.44
C VAL A 883 -11.72 36.84 -15.78
N ARG A 884 -12.47 36.68 -16.88
CA ARG A 884 -11.97 37.00 -18.22
C ARG A 884 -12.20 38.48 -18.50
N ALA A 885 -11.11 39.19 -18.80
CA ALA A 885 -11.23 40.51 -19.41
C ALA A 885 -11.71 40.33 -20.85
N VAL A 886 -12.99 40.60 -21.11
CA VAL A 886 -13.50 40.65 -22.48
C VAL A 886 -13.07 41.99 -23.06
N SER A 887 -12.11 41.98 -23.98
CA SER A 887 -11.68 43.16 -24.73
C SER A 887 -12.77 43.65 -25.67
#